data_AF-A0A941X3D4-F1
#
_entry.id   AF-A0A941X3D4-F1
#
_cell.length_a   1.000
_cell.length_b   1.000
_cell.length_c   1.000
_cell.angle_alpha   90.00
_cell.angle_beta   90.00
_cell.angle_gamma   90.00
#
_symmetry.space_group_name_H-M   'P 1'
#
loop_
_entity.id
_entity.type
_entity.pdbx_description
1 polymer ?
#
loop_
_entity_poly.entity_id
_entity_poly.type
_entity_poly.pdbx_seq_one_letter_code
_entity_poly.pdbx_strand_id
1 'polypeptide(L)'
;MKKRILTIVLFLSFLIVFNLNTIKLFAYEDSSNLSMNQVYLSNLSQSIKIYSQIILEFQVRTDFHNNKEYMIYNENYAGAYIDDTGMLNIAVVNNNNSVNYMSSDYSQVIYQEFTYSYNFLQKVLNSIEDIMLESSVYIVGIDDELNHVFVELNDETDVEVVIQHLQNEELYEPNALYFEVDSDGGLSETSNITYGGESIFHRYTTGIISRGTFAVNAVCKDTGRIGVLTNAHVAPYDMTMSYGGYWDESISSFTDEIFLGTASKSRQQNTIDAAFIPYADQSKWEITPYAKYNNIIYDDVWLGNDNQIIKGQPIMRIGQTTGVTSGKIRSTNTSAKINGKKLTNLFRFTNPPEKGDSGGPIYYTDGDKLYLIGLNFGVGNNIFNKHLGYACRISNVMSDLNVTPITNDSFNTTILEDGTIQLDGLNFDVSGEFVIPSSLKGKIVSKIGENAFSNNNGITQIIVPPTITSISDGAFKNCLNLKEIIIQKETDITNVGTDVFSGCSSLEKIVVPTSKIFRYKEDTNWSEYSNLIKYVESPSNYDFHCRTPRKELTFDISQGETILYMLNIECPIQYMIDVEASSKLIMNIYDENMDLIANGLTIESGGKHIVFSCPSLQIGKAYIEIYMENNLNFGDITIQMYPHTSTNNYIKTGNKVNVLTHLHENKNEFLITASAGDLLWLKVEGLVNNNLVNSQSSISIKDFNGNVIEKCSLSEYFHSAESVSDSNNIMFYASNNETYKIYLEVADLDYYELTLTVLQVTDFTCFNMNNEDRYFDEISMPLGDFAYVYNFERIGTYNIILEYLGNQTNDMLFVLFETNDSNEYTYKNSFAINSSSNFIDLTETLTSSKKILLCVFDSIGMGNLNISISKQIDSKKFTIYTDSSSVKEPIVMTQGFTQICYLGSDAPNTSSRYKYYNWYSVNTNVAIVSNYGTITAVDIGETTIQCVYKEDPSIIATLDIKVVEDTSTIKVRLKYGFDIREDGTISGTEVTSGLGNVIEVAQFPDVTIHKGYTRLICLGDDSPNSSIQAFTWTAYQEEGDNGMVTVSSFGTIQGTVSGWVTVKGVYKYNSNYEVYIRIYVE
;
A
#
# COMPACT_ATOMS: atom_id res chain seq x y z
N MET A 1 -41.69 -9.42 67.66
CA MET A 1 -42.75 -8.92 66.75
C MET A 1 -42.52 -7.42 66.55
N LYS A 2 -42.51 -6.92 65.30
CA LYS A 2 -42.42 -5.49 64.83
C LYS A 2 -41.99 -4.43 65.89
N LYS A 3 -40.87 -3.74 65.75
CA LYS A 3 -40.43 -2.85 64.64
C LYS A 3 -38.95 -3.17 64.31
N ARG A 4 -38.43 -3.38 63.10
CA ARG A 4 -38.68 -2.82 61.74
C ARG A 4 -38.67 -1.28 61.69
N ILE A 5 -37.70 -0.72 60.96
CA ILE A 5 -37.45 0.71 60.72
C ILE A 5 -36.75 1.44 61.88
N LEU A 6 -35.48 1.10 62.12
CA LEU A 6 -34.41 2.11 62.28
C LEU A 6 -33.06 1.56 61.79
N THR A 7 -33.07 0.91 60.64
CA THR A 7 -31.90 0.32 59.94
C THR A 7 -31.64 1.06 58.62
N ILE A 8 -32.17 2.29 58.48
CA ILE A 8 -32.17 3.06 57.21
C ILE A 8 -31.78 4.55 57.43
N VAL A 9 -31.64 5.03 58.68
CA VAL A 9 -31.40 6.48 58.96
C VAL A 9 -30.18 6.73 59.87
N LEU A 10 -29.41 5.69 60.21
CA LEU A 10 -28.12 5.80 60.92
C LEU A 10 -26.96 5.22 60.09
N PHE A 11 -27.12 5.21 58.76
CA PHE A 11 -26.19 4.65 57.78
C PHE A 11 -25.73 5.71 56.76
N LEU A 12 -25.79 6.99 57.12
CA LEU A 12 -25.62 8.09 56.14
C LEU A 12 -24.95 9.36 56.71
N SER A 13 -24.18 9.22 57.79
CA SER A 13 -23.31 10.30 58.30
C SER A 13 -22.30 9.78 59.34
N PHE A 14 -21.13 9.33 58.87
CA PHE A 14 -19.77 9.55 59.42
C PHE A 14 -18.74 8.62 58.71
N LEU A 15 -17.82 9.26 57.98
CA LEU A 15 -16.39 8.99 57.67
C LEU A 15 -15.80 7.60 58.04
N ILE A 16 -15.09 6.82 57.20
CA ILE A 16 -13.95 7.07 56.25
C ILE A 16 -12.62 7.42 56.97
N VAL A 17 -11.48 6.84 56.53
CA VAL A 17 -10.04 7.11 56.90
C VAL A 17 -9.52 6.39 58.19
N PHE A 18 -8.37 5.68 58.27
CA PHE A 18 -7.34 5.19 57.30
C PHE A 18 -6.55 3.97 57.86
N ASN A 19 -5.50 3.51 57.15
CA ASN A 19 -4.70 2.28 57.40
C ASN A 19 -3.22 2.53 57.84
N LEU A 20 -2.51 1.43 58.13
CA LEU A 20 -1.08 1.20 58.53
C LEU A 20 0.04 2.19 58.09
N ASN A 21 1.08 2.38 58.94
CA ASN A 21 2.47 1.89 58.72
C ASN A 21 3.52 2.27 59.80
N THR A 22 4.63 1.50 59.89
CA THR A 22 5.87 1.87 60.64
C THR A 22 7.12 1.26 59.99
N ILE A 23 8.16 2.07 59.75
CA ILE A 23 9.51 1.64 59.34
C ILE A 23 10.57 2.28 60.26
N LYS A 24 11.67 1.57 60.51
CA LYS A 24 12.94 2.16 61.00
C LYS A 24 14.15 1.47 60.35
N LEU A 25 14.92 2.23 59.57
CA LEU A 25 16.37 2.04 59.40
C LEU A 25 17.09 2.53 60.67
N PHE A 26 18.36 2.17 60.94
CA PHE A 26 19.62 2.83 60.48
C PHE A 26 20.76 2.30 61.40
N ALA A 27 22.09 2.42 61.17
CA ALA A 27 22.96 2.98 60.12
C ALA A 27 24.43 2.54 60.39
N TYR A 28 25.41 3.28 59.82
CA TYR A 28 26.84 3.47 60.17
C TYR A 28 27.90 2.66 59.38
N GLU A 29 29.03 3.26 58.92
CA GLU A 29 29.42 4.68 58.84
C GLU A 29 30.54 4.93 57.80
N ASP A 30 30.65 6.19 57.37
CA ASP A 30 31.84 6.93 56.90
C ASP A 30 33.08 6.69 57.82
N SER A 31 34.35 7.05 57.55
CA SER A 31 34.98 7.98 56.62
C SER A 31 36.51 7.77 56.65
N SER A 32 37.27 8.43 55.76
CA SER A 32 38.27 9.44 56.19
C SER A 32 39.25 9.84 55.08
N ASN A 33 39.45 11.15 54.96
CA ASN A 33 40.56 11.76 54.25
C ASN A 33 41.58 12.21 55.30
N LEU A 34 42.83 11.72 55.29
CA LEU A 34 43.90 12.23 56.17
C LEU A 34 45.30 11.79 55.71
N SER A 35 46.13 12.76 55.30
CA SER A 35 47.57 12.55 55.07
C SER A 35 48.36 12.66 56.39
N MET A 36 49.01 11.56 56.79
CA MET A 36 50.05 11.42 57.82
C MET A 36 50.13 12.45 58.97
N ASN A 37 49.82 11.97 60.19
CA ASN A 37 50.86 11.88 61.22
C ASN A 37 50.55 10.78 62.26
N GLN A 38 51.60 10.28 62.91
CA GLN A 38 51.58 9.07 63.75
C GLN A 38 50.99 9.29 65.16
N VAL A 39 50.53 8.20 65.79
CA VAL A 39 50.85 7.74 67.18
C VAL A 39 49.64 7.13 67.94
N TYR A 40 49.71 5.80 68.13
CA TYR A 40 49.28 4.98 69.29
C TYR A 40 47.81 4.90 69.76
N LEU A 41 47.33 3.65 69.88
CA LEU A 41 46.72 2.98 71.07
C LEU A 41 45.73 3.78 71.96
N SER A 42 44.55 3.28 72.37
CA SER A 42 44.21 1.87 72.68
C SER A 42 42.73 1.66 73.08
N ASN A 43 42.26 0.42 72.90
CA ASN A 43 41.42 -0.38 73.82
C ASN A 43 40.10 0.13 74.43
N LEU A 44 39.10 -0.79 74.36
CA LEU A 44 37.99 -1.02 75.30
C LEU A 44 36.91 0.09 75.39
N SER A 45 35.64 -0.16 75.73
CA SER A 45 34.77 -1.37 75.70
C SER A 45 33.38 -1.01 76.24
N GLN A 46 32.40 -1.93 76.10
CA GLN A 46 31.23 -2.05 76.98
C GLN A 46 30.17 -0.91 76.98
N SER A 47 29.16 -1.08 76.13
CA SER A 47 27.75 -1.33 76.51
C SER A 47 27.05 -0.44 77.56
N ILE A 48 25.83 0.06 77.27
CA ILE A 48 24.54 -0.29 77.96
C ILE A 48 23.35 0.67 77.66
N LYS A 49 22.20 0.06 77.34
CA LYS A 49 20.77 0.48 77.49
C LYS A 49 20.18 1.71 76.77
N ILE A 50 19.01 1.42 76.18
CA ILE A 50 17.93 2.30 75.71
C ILE A 50 17.28 3.05 76.89
N TYR A 51 16.88 4.30 76.66
CA TYR A 51 15.66 4.90 77.23
C TYR A 51 14.91 5.70 76.15
N SER A 52 13.59 5.73 76.25
CA SER A 52 12.66 6.32 75.28
C SER A 52 12.17 7.72 75.67
N GLN A 53 11.57 8.43 74.70
CA GLN A 53 10.83 9.70 74.80
C GLN A 53 11.68 10.98 74.81
N ILE A 54 11.72 11.66 73.66
CA ILE A 54 10.99 12.92 73.40
C ILE A 54 10.66 12.91 71.89
N ILE A 55 9.39 13.10 71.54
CA ILE A 55 8.95 13.43 70.18
C ILE A 55 8.43 14.87 70.26
N LEU A 56 8.92 15.74 69.37
CA LEU A 56 8.25 16.98 69.02
C LEU A 56 7.70 16.79 67.61
N GLU A 57 6.42 17.11 67.44
CA GLU A 57 5.70 16.93 66.18
C GLU A 57 6.06 18.06 65.21
N PHE A 58 6.51 17.72 64.00
CA PHE A 58 6.54 18.67 62.89
C PHE A 58 5.11 18.85 62.37
N GLN A 59 4.59 20.08 62.38
CA GLN A 59 3.37 20.39 61.64
C GLN A 59 3.73 20.74 60.20
N VAL A 60 3.55 19.76 59.31
CA VAL A 60 3.42 20.02 57.88
C VAL A 60 2.01 20.57 57.65
N ARG A 61 1.88 21.64 56.87
CA ARG A 61 0.60 22.10 56.35
C ARG A 61 0.58 21.87 54.84
N THR A 62 -0.44 21.14 54.38
CA THR A 62 -0.83 21.14 52.97
C THR A 62 -1.81 22.29 52.72
N ASP A 63 -1.57 23.03 51.63
CA ASP A 63 -2.55 23.97 51.05
C ASP A 63 -2.79 23.57 49.60
N PHE A 64 -4.03 23.73 49.14
CA PHE A 64 -4.46 23.37 47.79
C PHE A 64 -4.63 24.63 46.94
N HIS A 65 -3.97 24.66 45.78
CA HIS A 65 -4.16 25.73 44.80
C HIS A 65 -4.24 25.13 43.39
N ASN A 66 -5.27 25.49 42.63
CA ASN A 66 -5.55 24.98 41.28
C ASN A 66 -5.37 23.46 41.12
N ASN A 67 -6.00 22.67 42.00
CA ASN A 67 -5.96 21.20 42.03
C ASN A 67 -4.57 20.55 42.25
N LYS A 68 -3.52 21.31 42.59
CA LYS A 68 -2.22 20.77 43.04
C LYS A 68 -2.08 20.94 44.56
N GLU A 69 -1.49 19.94 45.22
CA GLU A 69 -1.26 19.90 46.66
C GLU A 69 0.17 20.34 46.99
N TYR A 70 0.33 21.32 47.89
CA TYR A 70 1.64 21.89 48.23
C TYR A 70 1.99 21.60 49.69
N MET A 71 3.08 20.88 49.92
CA MET A 71 3.64 20.59 51.25
C MET A 71 4.56 21.73 51.70
N ILE A 72 4.14 22.53 52.68
CA ILE A 72 4.93 23.68 53.18
C ILE A 72 5.54 23.36 54.55
N TYR A 73 6.87 23.51 54.64
CA TYR A 73 7.66 23.41 55.87
C TYR A 73 8.07 24.81 56.35
N ASN A 74 7.99 25.07 57.66
CA ASN A 74 8.57 26.24 58.34
C ASN A 74 9.83 25.76 59.13
N GLU A 75 10.86 26.55 59.41
CA GLU A 75 10.85 27.86 60.07
C GLU A 75 12.06 28.77 59.70
N ASN A 76 11.88 30.10 59.79
CA ASN A 76 12.88 31.15 60.18
C ASN A 76 14.39 30.88 59.91
N TYR A 77 15.18 31.61 59.10
CA TYR A 77 15.12 32.88 58.35
C TYR A 77 16.25 32.83 57.28
N ALA A 78 16.37 33.65 56.21
CA ALA A 78 15.67 34.87 55.78
C ALA A 78 15.50 34.87 54.23
N GLY A 79 15.16 36.03 53.62
CA GLY A 79 14.85 36.15 52.18
C GLY A 79 16.04 36.47 51.25
N ALA A 80 15.89 36.10 49.98
CA ALA A 80 16.80 36.42 48.89
C ALA A 80 16.24 37.54 48.01
N TYR A 81 17.11 38.22 47.25
CA TYR A 81 16.70 39.12 46.17
C TYR A 81 17.56 38.87 44.93
N ILE A 82 16.97 39.15 43.77
CA ILE A 82 17.68 39.19 42.48
C ILE A 82 18.03 40.65 42.22
N ASP A 83 19.29 40.94 41.93
CA ASP A 83 19.72 42.30 41.57
C ASP A 83 19.52 42.58 40.07
N ASP A 84 19.75 43.84 39.68
CA ASP A 84 19.61 44.36 38.32
C ASP A 84 20.50 43.63 37.27
N THR A 85 21.40 42.75 37.70
CA THR A 85 22.25 41.91 36.82
C THR A 85 21.76 40.46 36.71
N GLY A 86 20.71 40.09 37.44
CA GLY A 86 20.11 38.74 37.40
C GLY A 86 20.69 37.75 38.41
N MET A 87 21.58 38.16 39.31
CA MET A 87 22.15 37.26 40.31
C MET A 87 21.35 37.22 41.61
N LEU A 88 21.11 35.99 42.12
CA LEU A 88 20.43 35.75 43.39
C LEU A 88 21.40 35.93 44.57
N ASN A 89 21.16 36.95 45.39
CA ASN A 89 21.98 37.24 46.57
C ASN A 89 21.26 36.76 47.85
N ILE A 90 21.96 35.98 48.68
CA ILE A 90 21.49 35.46 49.96
C ILE A 90 22.41 35.94 51.09
N ALA A 91 21.85 36.41 52.20
CA ALA A 91 22.59 36.87 53.37
C ALA A 91 22.11 36.19 54.66
N VAL A 92 23.06 35.75 55.50
CA VAL A 92 22.78 35.17 56.82
C VAL A 92 23.17 36.17 57.92
N VAL A 93 22.27 36.39 58.87
CA VAL A 93 22.54 37.13 60.11
C VAL A 93 22.69 36.14 61.25
N ASN A 94 23.90 36.01 61.80
CA ASN A 94 24.12 35.26 63.03
C ASN A 94 23.75 36.10 64.27
N ASN A 95 23.54 35.42 65.41
CA ASN A 95 23.00 35.92 66.69
C ASN A 95 23.66 37.16 67.34
N ASN A 96 24.66 37.78 66.69
CA ASN A 96 25.32 39.02 67.11
C ASN A 96 25.04 40.22 66.18
N ASN A 97 24.06 40.15 65.27
CA ASN A 97 23.68 41.23 64.34
C ASN A 97 24.85 41.79 63.49
N SER A 98 25.73 40.92 62.99
CA SER A 98 26.74 41.26 61.99
C SER A 98 26.60 40.37 60.75
N VAL A 99 26.68 40.99 59.58
CA VAL A 99 26.55 40.33 58.27
C VAL A 99 27.94 39.95 57.77
N ASN A 100 28.15 38.68 57.44
CA ASN A 100 29.32 38.21 56.71
C ASN A 100 28.86 37.68 55.35
N TYR A 101 29.50 38.14 54.29
CA TYR A 101 29.34 37.60 52.94
C TYR A 101 30.41 36.52 52.72
N MET A 102 30.02 35.36 52.19
CA MET A 102 30.97 34.37 51.66
C MET A 102 30.56 34.03 50.23
N SER A 103 31.56 33.98 49.34
CA SER A 103 31.38 33.82 47.90
C SER A 103 31.84 32.46 47.41
N SER A 104 31.35 32.13 46.20
CA SER A 104 31.87 31.14 45.25
C SER A 104 31.81 29.65 45.61
N ASP A 105 31.37 28.90 44.60
CA ASP A 105 31.53 27.46 44.37
C ASP A 105 30.79 26.52 45.34
N TYR A 106 29.55 26.16 44.99
CA TYR A 106 29.10 24.77 44.76
C TYR A 106 27.73 24.78 44.08
N SER A 107 27.61 24.16 42.91
CA SER A 107 26.33 23.90 42.26
C SER A 107 25.63 22.70 42.92
N GLN A 108 24.51 22.92 43.62
CA GLN A 108 23.63 21.84 44.06
C GLN A 108 22.43 21.71 43.12
N VAL A 109 22.20 20.47 42.66
CA VAL A 109 21.03 20.07 41.90
C VAL A 109 19.81 20.13 42.82
N ILE A 110 18.75 20.80 42.37
CA ILE A 110 17.43 20.76 43.02
C ILE A 110 16.64 19.64 42.33
N TYR A 111 16.35 18.57 43.07
CA TYR A 111 15.29 17.64 42.66
C TYR A 111 13.93 18.27 43.03
N GLN A 112 13.05 18.39 42.03
CA GLN A 112 11.67 18.81 42.21
C GLN A 112 10.77 17.63 41.84
N GLU A 113 10.31 16.91 42.87
CA GLU A 113 9.40 15.78 42.71
C GLU A 113 7.97 16.32 42.53
N PHE A 114 7.36 16.08 41.37
CA PHE A 114 6.00 16.52 41.06
C PHE A 114 5.00 15.44 41.47
N THR A 115 4.26 15.67 42.55
CA THR A 115 3.19 14.74 42.95
C THR A 115 1.85 15.17 42.36
N TYR A 116 1.43 14.52 41.26
CA TYR A 116 0.06 14.61 40.77
C TYR A 116 -0.90 13.92 41.75
N SER A 117 -2.15 14.37 41.82
CA SER A 117 -3.18 13.69 42.63
C SER A 117 -3.80 12.56 41.83
N TYR A 118 -4.11 11.43 42.47
CA TYR A 118 -4.80 10.29 41.82
C TYR A 118 -6.10 10.73 41.11
N ASN A 119 -6.86 11.68 41.67
CA ASN A 119 -8.07 12.24 41.06
C ASN A 119 -7.81 13.09 39.79
N PHE A 120 -6.58 13.55 39.58
CA PHE A 120 -6.15 14.20 38.34
C PHE A 120 -5.72 13.16 37.31
N LEU A 121 -4.86 12.21 37.69
CA LEU A 121 -4.44 11.12 36.81
C LEU A 121 -5.64 10.29 36.31
N GLN A 122 -6.63 10.02 37.17
CA GLN A 122 -7.88 9.36 36.78
C GLN A 122 -8.70 10.18 35.75
N LYS A 123 -8.60 11.52 35.72
CA LYS A 123 -9.25 12.31 34.66
C LYS A 123 -8.49 12.22 33.35
N VAL A 124 -7.17 12.25 33.41
CA VAL A 124 -6.29 12.08 32.24
C VAL A 124 -6.53 10.70 31.62
N LEU A 125 -6.46 9.63 32.42
CA LEU A 125 -6.78 8.25 32.02
C LEU A 125 -8.16 8.17 31.32
N ASN A 126 -9.22 8.63 31.98
CA ASN A 126 -10.57 8.55 31.42
C ASN A 126 -10.73 9.37 30.12
N SER A 127 -10.02 10.49 29.96
CA SER A 127 -10.05 11.29 28.73
C SER A 127 -9.35 10.58 27.57
N ILE A 128 -8.31 9.79 27.85
CA ILE A 128 -7.64 8.97 26.84
C ILE A 128 -8.49 7.74 26.49
N GLU A 129 -9.14 7.12 27.48
CA GLU A 129 -10.10 6.02 27.23
C GLU A 129 -11.21 6.42 26.24
N ASP A 130 -11.70 7.67 26.28
CA ASP A 130 -12.73 8.19 25.38
C ASP A 130 -12.27 8.27 23.89
N ILE A 131 -10.97 8.32 23.60
CA ILE A 131 -10.41 8.37 22.23
C ILE A 131 -9.75 7.05 21.76
N MET A 132 -9.71 6.00 22.58
CA MET A 132 -9.13 4.69 22.21
C MET A 132 -9.83 4.00 21.02
N LEU A 133 -11.04 4.42 20.65
CA LEU A 133 -11.75 3.90 19.47
C LEU A 133 -11.46 4.67 18.18
N GLU A 134 -10.79 5.83 18.27
CA GLU A 134 -10.53 6.77 17.16
C GLU A 134 -9.03 7.09 16.99
N SER A 135 -8.15 6.40 17.74
CA SER A 135 -6.68 6.51 17.74
C SER A 135 -6.05 5.11 17.89
N SER A 136 -4.73 4.98 17.69
CA SER A 136 -4.02 3.69 17.89
C SER A 136 -3.68 3.33 19.35
N VAL A 137 -4.22 4.05 20.35
CA VAL A 137 -4.03 3.74 21.78
C VAL A 137 -4.68 2.39 22.10
N TYR A 138 -3.87 1.40 22.49
CA TYR A 138 -4.36 0.04 22.76
C TYR A 138 -4.29 -0.36 24.25
N ILE A 139 -3.41 0.28 25.03
CA ILE A 139 -3.42 0.22 26.51
C ILE A 139 -3.29 1.64 27.07
N VAL A 140 -3.96 1.90 28.18
CA VAL A 140 -3.78 3.10 28.99
C VAL A 140 -4.02 2.75 30.46
N GLY A 141 -3.24 3.32 31.38
CA GLY A 141 -3.36 3.03 32.81
C GLY A 141 -2.66 4.06 33.69
N ILE A 142 -2.85 3.97 35.01
CA ILE A 142 -2.13 4.80 35.99
C ILE A 142 -1.00 3.96 36.57
N ASP A 143 0.23 4.49 36.54
CA ASP A 143 1.32 3.98 37.35
C ASP A 143 1.29 4.64 38.73
N ASP A 144 0.88 3.88 39.75
CA ASP A 144 0.80 4.34 41.15
C ASP A 144 2.20 4.50 41.81
N GLU A 145 3.27 3.92 41.27
CA GLU A 145 4.65 4.06 41.78
C GLU A 145 5.38 5.24 41.12
N LEU A 146 5.16 5.49 39.83
CA LEU A 146 5.78 6.59 39.05
C LEU A 146 4.89 7.83 38.90
N ASN A 147 3.63 7.74 39.32
CA ASN A 147 2.67 8.85 39.45
C ASN A 147 2.35 9.59 38.12
N HIS A 148 2.15 8.81 37.06
CA HIS A 148 1.71 9.28 35.74
C HIS A 148 0.63 8.35 35.15
N VAL A 149 0.04 8.75 34.02
CA VAL A 149 -0.75 7.89 33.15
C VAL A 149 0.14 7.36 32.03
N PHE A 150 0.31 6.05 31.93
CA PHE A 150 1.00 5.42 30.80
C PHE A 150 0.02 5.15 29.67
N VAL A 151 0.50 5.26 28.42
CA VAL A 151 -0.29 5.21 27.20
C VAL A 151 0.51 4.42 26.15
N GLU A 152 0.01 3.25 25.76
CA GLU A 152 0.65 2.41 24.75
C GLU A 152 -0.04 2.59 23.38
N LEU A 153 0.74 2.86 22.35
CA LEU A 153 0.33 3.24 20.99
C LEU A 153 0.94 2.30 19.95
N ASN A 154 0.24 2.04 18.84
CA ASN A 154 0.81 1.26 17.72
C ASN A 154 1.60 2.13 16.72
N ASP A 155 1.44 3.45 16.77
CA ASP A 155 2.07 4.40 15.85
C ASP A 155 2.51 5.67 16.62
N GLU A 156 3.75 6.12 16.40
CA GLU A 156 4.33 7.31 17.03
C GLU A 156 3.61 8.60 16.59
N THR A 157 3.01 8.61 15.40
CA THR A 157 2.27 9.78 14.88
C THR A 157 0.97 10.06 15.64
N ASP A 158 0.43 9.08 16.37
CA ASP A 158 -0.77 9.25 17.20
C ASP A 158 -0.47 9.84 18.60
N VAL A 159 0.81 9.95 18.99
CA VAL A 159 1.21 10.68 20.22
C VAL A 159 0.69 12.13 20.14
N GLU A 160 0.84 12.79 18.98
CA GLU A 160 0.32 14.15 18.77
C GLU A 160 -1.20 14.22 18.89
N VAL A 161 -1.93 13.19 18.46
CA VAL A 161 -3.40 13.13 18.54
C VAL A 161 -3.86 13.07 20.00
N VAL A 162 -3.23 12.22 20.82
CA VAL A 162 -3.53 12.13 22.26
C VAL A 162 -3.18 13.42 22.99
N ILE A 163 -2.02 14.00 22.69
CA ILE A 163 -1.59 15.30 23.26
C ILE A 163 -2.57 16.41 22.88
N GLN A 164 -2.96 16.50 21.60
CA GLN A 164 -3.88 17.53 21.13
C GLN A 164 -5.29 17.37 21.71
N HIS A 165 -5.76 16.14 21.90
CA HIS A 165 -7.01 15.87 22.62
C HIS A 165 -6.94 16.35 24.08
N LEU A 166 -5.90 15.97 24.82
CA LEU A 166 -5.72 16.37 26.22
C LEU A 166 -5.51 17.89 26.38
N GLN A 167 -4.92 18.56 25.39
CA GLN A 167 -4.81 20.02 25.36
C GLN A 167 -6.18 20.69 25.18
N ASN A 168 -7.05 20.14 24.33
CA ASN A 168 -8.41 20.65 24.11
C ASN A 168 -9.31 20.49 25.36
N GLU A 169 -9.12 19.43 26.15
CA GLU A 169 -9.84 19.18 27.40
C GLU A 169 -9.22 19.87 28.64
N GLU A 170 -8.19 20.72 28.48
CA GLU A 170 -7.42 21.36 29.56
C GLU A 170 -6.78 20.35 30.57
N LEU A 171 -6.46 19.13 30.12
CA LEU A 171 -5.90 18.04 30.94
C LEU A 171 -4.43 17.71 30.66
N TYR A 172 -3.82 18.28 29.62
CA TYR A 172 -2.43 18.00 29.26
C TYR A 172 -1.41 18.57 30.26
N GLU A 173 -0.69 17.67 30.94
CA GLU A 173 0.47 17.95 31.78
C GLU A 173 1.59 16.97 31.38
N PRO A 174 2.72 17.42 30.78
CA PRO A 174 3.71 16.52 30.18
C PRO A 174 4.28 15.46 31.14
N ASN A 175 4.54 15.85 32.40
CA ASN A 175 5.11 14.94 33.41
C ASN A 175 4.06 14.03 34.06
N ALA A 176 2.78 14.13 33.66
CA ALA A 176 1.69 13.24 34.09
C ALA A 176 1.37 12.16 33.05
N LEU A 177 2.16 12.08 31.97
CA LEU A 177 1.98 11.16 30.84
C LEU A 177 3.29 10.41 30.57
N TYR A 178 3.17 9.15 30.17
CA TYR A 178 4.26 8.35 29.61
C TYR A 178 3.72 7.65 28.36
N PHE A 179 4.40 7.82 27.23
CA PHE A 179 4.00 7.21 25.95
C PHE A 179 4.98 6.10 25.61
N GLU A 180 4.46 4.93 25.24
CA GLU A 180 5.22 3.77 24.78
C GLU A 180 4.66 3.34 23.41
N VAL A 181 5.53 3.19 22.41
CA VAL A 181 5.11 2.89 21.03
C VAL A 181 5.60 1.49 20.66
N ASP A 182 4.66 0.61 20.33
CA ASP A 182 4.95 -0.79 20.04
C ASP A 182 5.60 -0.95 18.67
N SER A 183 6.93 -0.99 18.68
CA SER A 183 7.78 -1.15 17.48
C SER A 183 8.23 -2.60 17.34
N ASP A 184 7.26 -3.51 17.23
CA ASP A 184 7.51 -4.96 17.18
C ASP A 184 8.26 -5.36 15.90
N GLY A 185 9.55 -5.72 16.03
CA GLY A 185 10.39 -6.07 14.89
C GLY A 185 11.92 -5.95 15.02
N GLY A 186 12.46 -5.65 16.21
CA GLY A 186 13.91 -5.54 16.43
C GLY A 186 14.47 -6.54 17.43
N LEU A 187 15.54 -7.26 17.09
CA LEU A 187 16.24 -8.17 18.03
C LEU A 187 16.94 -7.36 19.15
N SER A 188 16.18 -7.07 20.21
CA SER A 188 16.58 -6.27 21.37
C SER A 188 16.02 -6.80 22.70
N GLU A 189 15.74 -8.10 22.81
CA GLU A 189 15.49 -8.73 24.11
C GLU A 189 16.82 -9.01 24.83
N THR A 190 16.97 -8.44 26.03
CA THR A 190 17.89 -9.03 27.02
C THR A 190 17.36 -10.43 27.35
N SER A 191 18.17 -11.46 27.15
CA SER A 191 17.75 -12.85 27.36
C SER A 191 17.29 -13.07 28.81
N ASN A 192 16.10 -13.65 28.99
CA ASN A 192 15.52 -13.91 30.30
C ASN A 192 16.47 -14.75 31.17
N ILE A 193 16.79 -14.29 32.38
CA ILE A 193 17.74 -14.98 33.26
C ILE A 193 16.96 -15.85 34.27
N THR A 194 17.18 -17.16 34.25
CA THR A 194 16.51 -18.13 35.14
C THR A 194 17.37 -18.55 36.32
N TYR A 195 16.97 -18.15 37.52
CA TYR A 195 17.67 -18.41 38.77
C TYR A 195 17.01 -19.52 39.60
N GLY A 196 17.80 -20.45 40.14
CA GLY A 196 17.30 -21.48 41.05
C GLY A 196 16.58 -20.88 42.27
N GLY A 197 15.29 -21.19 42.45
CA GLY A 197 14.46 -20.58 43.50
C GLY A 197 13.27 -19.76 42.98
N GLU A 198 13.22 -19.46 41.67
CA GLU A 198 12.10 -18.77 41.03
C GLU A 198 10.91 -19.69 40.69
N SER A 199 9.77 -19.08 40.37
CA SER A 199 8.48 -19.75 40.21
C SER A 199 8.35 -20.45 38.85
N ILE A 200 7.68 -21.60 38.83
CA ILE A 200 7.29 -22.31 37.61
C ILE A 200 5.86 -22.84 37.77
N PHE A 201 5.06 -22.77 36.72
CA PHE A 201 3.65 -23.15 36.79
C PHE A 201 3.11 -23.73 35.49
N HIS A 202 1.91 -24.31 35.57
CA HIS A 202 1.12 -24.67 34.40
C HIS A 202 -0.37 -24.58 34.72
N ARG A 203 -1.19 -24.28 33.69
CA ARG A 203 -2.65 -24.21 33.79
C ARG A 203 -3.27 -25.50 33.27
N TYR A 204 -4.11 -26.18 34.06
CA TYR A 204 -4.95 -27.28 33.57
C TYR A 204 -6.11 -26.72 32.74
N THR A 205 -6.64 -27.52 31.80
CA THR A 205 -7.85 -27.18 31.03
C THR A 205 -9.10 -26.92 31.89
N THR A 206 -9.08 -27.32 33.16
CA THR A 206 -10.11 -27.02 34.16
C THR A 206 -9.92 -25.65 34.86
N GLY A 207 -8.99 -24.81 34.40
CA GLY A 207 -8.63 -23.53 35.02
C GLY A 207 -7.82 -23.63 36.33
N ILE A 208 -7.49 -24.85 36.78
CA ILE A 208 -6.67 -25.06 37.98
C ILE A 208 -5.21 -24.76 37.65
N ILE A 209 -4.55 -23.95 38.47
CA ILE A 209 -3.12 -23.65 38.32
C ILE A 209 -2.31 -24.56 39.26
N SER A 210 -1.36 -25.30 38.68
CA SER A 210 -0.31 -26.00 39.42
C SER A 210 0.93 -25.11 39.48
N ARG A 211 1.57 -25.01 40.64
CA ARG A 211 2.77 -24.18 40.84
C ARG A 211 3.82 -24.94 41.62
N GLY A 212 5.07 -24.70 41.29
CA GLY A 212 6.23 -25.11 42.04
C GLY A 212 7.36 -24.08 41.90
N THR A 213 8.52 -24.46 42.39
CA THR A 213 9.76 -23.71 42.26
C THR A 213 10.72 -24.55 41.42
N PHE A 214 11.54 -23.95 40.56
CA PHE A 214 12.63 -24.69 39.91
C PHE A 214 13.93 -24.61 40.73
N ALA A 215 14.69 -25.69 40.70
CA ALA A 215 15.86 -25.90 41.54
C ALA A 215 17.07 -25.15 41.02
N VAL A 216 17.35 -25.32 39.73
CA VAL A 216 18.61 -24.97 39.07
C VAL A 216 18.46 -25.19 37.56
N ASN A 217 19.27 -24.50 36.76
CA ASN A 217 19.49 -24.84 35.35
C ASN A 217 20.23 -26.19 35.26
N ALA A 218 20.02 -26.92 34.17
CA ALA A 218 20.64 -28.22 33.94
C ALA A 218 20.77 -28.52 32.45
N VAL A 219 21.70 -29.40 32.10
CA VAL A 219 21.83 -29.97 30.76
C VAL A 219 21.43 -31.45 30.75
N CYS A 220 20.70 -31.86 29.73
CA CYS A 220 20.32 -33.24 29.48
C CYS A 220 21.45 -33.97 28.75
N LYS A 221 22.06 -34.99 29.38
CA LYS A 221 23.21 -35.73 28.81
C LYS A 221 22.86 -36.56 27.58
N ASP A 222 21.57 -36.87 27.36
CA ASP A 222 21.13 -37.62 26.18
C ASP A 222 20.99 -36.74 24.93
N THR A 223 20.86 -35.41 25.10
CA THR A 223 20.50 -34.49 24.00
C THR A 223 21.33 -33.21 23.92
N GLY A 224 22.17 -32.92 24.92
CA GLY A 224 22.90 -31.65 25.03
C GLY A 224 22.01 -30.41 25.28
N ARG A 225 20.67 -30.56 25.30
CA ARG A 225 19.75 -29.43 25.54
C ARG A 225 19.79 -28.99 26.99
N ILE A 226 19.76 -27.67 27.18
CA ILE A 226 19.71 -27.01 28.48
C ILE A 226 18.24 -26.72 28.85
N GLY A 227 17.97 -26.56 30.14
CA GLY A 227 16.63 -26.45 30.72
C GLY A 227 16.66 -26.30 32.24
N VAL A 228 15.51 -26.39 32.90
CA VAL A 228 15.40 -26.33 34.37
C VAL A 228 15.06 -27.69 34.99
N LEU A 229 15.44 -27.87 36.26
CA LEU A 229 14.98 -28.99 37.11
C LEU A 229 13.91 -28.56 38.11
N THR A 230 12.88 -29.36 38.32
CA THR A 230 11.87 -29.20 39.41
C THR A 230 11.35 -30.58 39.84
N ASN A 231 10.29 -30.67 40.65
CA ASN A 231 9.66 -31.96 40.97
C ASN A 231 8.79 -32.51 39.82
N ALA A 232 8.71 -33.84 39.70
CA ALA A 232 7.85 -34.51 38.73
C ALA A 232 6.34 -34.34 39.00
N HIS A 233 5.96 -34.03 40.25
CA HIS A 233 4.58 -33.66 40.55
C HIS A 233 4.25 -32.18 40.29
N VAL A 234 5.25 -31.33 40.04
CA VAL A 234 5.09 -29.95 39.58
C VAL A 234 5.02 -29.93 38.06
N ALA A 235 5.95 -30.64 37.40
CA ALA A 235 6.00 -30.83 35.96
C ALA A 235 5.88 -32.33 35.60
N PRO A 236 4.64 -32.83 35.41
CA PRO A 236 4.41 -34.16 34.84
C PRO A 236 5.06 -34.30 33.45
N TYR A 237 5.31 -35.54 33.01
CA TYR A 237 5.81 -35.78 31.65
C TYR A 237 4.85 -35.21 30.61
N ASP A 238 5.38 -34.58 29.56
CA ASP A 238 4.62 -33.93 28.49
C ASP A 238 3.78 -32.71 28.95
N MET A 239 4.07 -32.16 30.14
CA MET A 239 3.45 -30.92 30.60
C MET A 239 4.21 -29.70 30.10
N THR A 240 3.51 -28.83 29.38
CA THR A 240 3.92 -27.47 29.05
C THR A 240 3.98 -26.63 30.33
N MET A 241 5.12 -26.00 30.58
CA MET A 241 5.36 -25.17 31.75
C MET A 241 5.64 -23.73 31.32
N SER A 242 5.19 -22.79 32.14
CA SER A 242 5.49 -21.37 32.06
C SER A 242 6.38 -20.96 33.24
N TYR A 243 7.30 -20.05 32.97
CA TYR A 243 7.94 -19.21 33.97
C TYR A 243 6.99 -18.04 34.31
N GLY A 244 7.07 -17.57 35.54
CA GLY A 244 6.44 -16.31 35.96
C GLY A 244 7.14 -15.77 37.19
N GLY A 245 7.10 -14.45 37.39
CA GLY A 245 7.73 -13.80 38.53
C GLY A 245 7.05 -14.13 39.85
N TYR A 246 6.32 -13.16 40.41
CA TYR A 246 5.62 -13.35 41.68
C TYR A 246 4.16 -13.78 41.44
N TRP A 247 3.61 -14.55 42.39
CA TRP A 247 2.21 -14.92 42.37
C TRP A 247 1.35 -13.88 43.10
N ASP A 248 0.51 -13.14 42.39
CA ASP A 248 -0.47 -12.26 43.01
C ASP A 248 -1.74 -13.03 43.40
N GLU A 249 -2.02 -13.08 44.70
CA GLU A 249 -3.25 -13.65 45.25
C GLU A 249 -4.50 -12.81 44.94
N SER A 250 -4.35 -11.51 44.66
CA SER A 250 -5.46 -10.58 44.46
C SER A 250 -6.19 -10.83 43.14
N ILE A 251 -5.45 -10.89 42.02
CA ILE A 251 -5.98 -11.21 40.68
C ILE A 251 -5.95 -12.71 40.38
N SER A 252 -5.31 -13.51 41.24
CA SER A 252 -5.04 -14.92 41.00
C SER A 252 -4.32 -15.20 39.67
N SER A 253 -3.20 -14.52 39.46
CA SER A 253 -2.27 -14.73 38.33
C SER A 253 -0.82 -14.56 38.77
N PHE A 254 0.12 -14.90 37.89
CA PHE A 254 1.50 -14.42 37.99
C PHE A 254 1.62 -13.04 37.33
N THR A 255 2.62 -12.26 37.75
CA THR A 255 3.03 -11.01 37.10
C THR A 255 3.40 -11.22 35.63
N ASP A 256 4.05 -12.35 35.35
CA ASP A 256 4.56 -12.71 34.02
C ASP A 256 4.11 -14.14 33.68
N GLU A 257 3.82 -14.43 32.41
CA GLU A 257 3.56 -15.78 31.90
C GLU A 257 4.40 -16.05 30.65
N ILE A 258 5.70 -16.28 30.86
CA ILE A 258 6.66 -16.56 29.78
C ILE A 258 6.70 -18.07 29.52
N PHE A 259 6.49 -18.50 28.28
CA PHE A 259 6.57 -19.91 27.92
C PHE A 259 8.00 -20.45 28.08
N LEU A 260 8.17 -21.44 28.96
CA LEU A 260 9.49 -21.99 29.30
C LEU A 260 9.84 -23.21 28.42
N GLY A 261 8.93 -24.18 28.36
CA GLY A 261 9.15 -25.43 27.64
C GLY A 261 8.21 -26.56 28.07
N THR A 262 8.39 -27.76 27.49
CA THR A 262 7.58 -28.94 27.80
C THR A 262 8.44 -30.02 28.45
N ALA A 263 7.96 -30.60 29.57
CA ALA A 263 8.71 -31.51 30.41
C ALA A 263 9.08 -32.84 29.73
N SER A 264 10.29 -32.90 29.17
CA SER A 264 10.83 -34.03 28.40
C SER A 264 11.24 -35.25 29.25
N LYS A 265 11.46 -35.05 30.55
CA LYS A 265 11.73 -36.13 31.52
C LYS A 265 10.98 -35.81 32.80
N SER A 266 10.26 -36.78 33.35
CA SER A 266 9.57 -36.63 34.64
C SER A 266 9.49 -37.99 35.33
N ARG A 267 10.02 -38.10 36.54
CA ARG A 267 10.11 -39.36 37.30
C ARG A 267 9.77 -39.14 38.76
N GLN A 268 8.71 -39.82 39.21
CA GLN A 268 8.31 -39.90 40.62
C GLN A 268 8.23 -41.38 41.02
N GLN A 269 9.38 -41.97 41.35
CA GLN A 269 9.52 -43.36 41.82
C GLN A 269 10.86 -43.57 42.52
N ASN A 270 11.01 -44.69 43.24
CA ASN A 270 12.25 -45.12 43.90
C ASN A 270 12.81 -44.11 44.91
N THR A 271 13.67 -43.21 44.45
CA THR A 271 14.47 -42.27 45.25
C THR A 271 14.29 -40.81 44.85
N ILE A 272 13.55 -40.53 43.77
CA ILE A 272 13.35 -39.17 43.24
C ILE A 272 11.89 -38.85 42.93
N ASP A 273 11.62 -37.55 42.99
CA ASP A 273 10.46 -36.88 42.43
C ASP A 273 11.02 -35.65 41.72
N ALA A 274 11.42 -35.83 40.46
CA ALA A 274 12.12 -34.80 39.69
C ALA A 274 11.77 -34.87 38.20
N ALA A 275 11.74 -33.69 37.58
CA ALA A 275 11.51 -33.47 36.16
C ALA A 275 12.54 -32.50 35.58
N PHE A 276 12.75 -32.60 34.28
CA PHE A 276 13.59 -31.73 33.48
C PHE A 276 12.78 -31.14 32.32
N ILE A 277 12.80 -29.81 32.21
CA ILE A 277 12.08 -29.03 31.20
C ILE A 277 13.13 -28.31 30.36
N PRO A 278 13.46 -28.79 29.14
CA PRO A 278 14.33 -28.07 28.23
C PRO A 278 13.67 -26.75 27.81
N TYR A 279 14.48 -25.70 27.63
CA TYR A 279 14.01 -24.45 27.03
C TYR A 279 13.46 -24.72 25.64
N ALA A 280 12.26 -24.20 25.34
CA ALA A 280 11.63 -24.38 24.04
C ALA A 280 12.48 -23.76 22.92
N ASP A 281 12.88 -22.52 23.15
CA ASP A 281 13.81 -21.68 22.42
C ASP A 281 14.89 -21.29 23.45
N GLN A 282 16.17 -21.56 23.18
CA GLN A 282 17.25 -21.32 24.14
C GLN A 282 17.86 -19.93 23.94
N SER A 283 17.69 -19.31 22.78
CA SER A 283 18.16 -17.95 22.49
C SER A 283 17.58 -16.91 23.47
N LYS A 284 16.35 -17.13 23.91
CA LYS A 284 15.63 -16.28 24.87
C LYS A 284 16.06 -16.42 26.33
N TRP A 285 17.01 -17.29 26.69
CA TRP A 285 17.36 -17.57 28.10
C TRP A 285 18.86 -17.49 28.39
N GLU A 286 19.26 -16.61 29.31
CA GLU A 286 20.64 -16.56 29.81
C GLU A 286 20.88 -17.70 30.82
N ILE A 287 21.98 -18.43 30.61
CA ILE A 287 22.30 -19.62 31.40
C ILE A 287 23.11 -19.20 32.63
N THR A 288 22.43 -19.05 33.78
CA THR A 288 23.10 -18.73 35.04
C THR A 288 23.27 -19.96 35.96
N PRO A 289 24.37 -20.11 36.71
CA PRO A 289 24.49 -21.08 37.81
C PRO A 289 23.83 -20.62 39.12
N TYR A 290 23.28 -19.41 39.15
CA TYR A 290 22.87 -18.72 40.38
C TYR A 290 21.49 -19.14 40.90
N ALA A 291 21.22 -18.71 42.13
CA ALA A 291 19.92 -18.81 42.78
C ALA A 291 19.36 -17.41 43.09
N LYS A 292 18.04 -17.25 43.23
CA LYS A 292 17.41 -15.95 43.51
C LYS A 292 16.17 -16.10 44.36
N TYR A 293 15.89 -15.07 45.15
CA TYR A 293 14.60 -14.86 45.78
C TYR A 293 14.32 -13.37 45.91
N ASN A 294 13.17 -12.91 45.39
CA ASN A 294 12.89 -11.50 45.16
C ASN A 294 14.10 -10.83 44.47
N ASN A 295 14.59 -9.71 44.99
CA ASN A 295 15.70 -8.94 44.40
C ASN A 295 17.08 -9.40 44.92
N ILE A 296 17.19 -10.55 45.60
CA ILE A 296 18.45 -11.07 46.14
C ILE A 296 18.92 -12.24 45.25
N ILE A 297 20.07 -12.05 44.62
CA ILE A 297 20.79 -13.08 43.86
C ILE A 297 21.85 -13.73 44.77
N TYR A 298 22.01 -15.04 44.67
CA TYR A 298 23.07 -15.83 45.28
C TYR A 298 23.94 -16.42 44.17
N ASP A 299 25.17 -15.93 44.06
CA ASP A 299 26.06 -16.20 42.94
C ASP A 299 27.13 -17.26 43.23
N ASP A 300 27.49 -17.50 44.49
CA ASP A 300 28.48 -18.51 44.90
C ASP A 300 27.86 -19.92 45.09
N VAL A 301 27.20 -20.42 44.04
CA VAL A 301 26.47 -21.70 44.01
C VAL A 301 27.31 -22.83 43.36
N TRP A 302 27.48 -23.92 44.09
CA TRP A 302 28.33 -25.08 43.75
C TRP A 302 27.53 -26.39 43.73
N LEU A 303 28.04 -27.43 43.08
CA LEU A 303 27.40 -28.74 43.09
C LEU A 303 27.70 -29.49 44.40
N GLY A 304 26.66 -29.79 45.16
CA GLY A 304 26.77 -30.56 46.40
C GLY A 304 26.86 -32.07 46.17
N ASN A 305 27.30 -32.77 47.21
CA ASN A 305 27.44 -34.23 47.21
C ASN A 305 26.92 -34.88 48.50
N ASP A 306 26.74 -36.20 48.44
CA ASP A 306 26.11 -36.99 49.51
C ASP A 306 26.83 -36.93 50.86
N ASN A 307 28.12 -36.57 50.91
CA ASN A 307 28.88 -36.44 52.15
C ASN A 307 28.52 -35.16 52.92
N GLN A 308 27.91 -34.15 52.28
CA GLN A 308 27.40 -32.95 52.95
C GLN A 308 26.04 -33.21 53.63
N ILE A 309 25.34 -34.29 53.23
CA ILE A 309 24.03 -34.67 53.78
C ILE A 309 24.23 -35.43 55.11
N ILE A 310 24.67 -34.71 56.15
CA ILE A 310 24.93 -35.23 57.50
C ILE A 310 23.91 -34.68 58.51
N LYS A 311 23.43 -35.52 59.41
CA LYS A 311 22.51 -35.12 60.50
C LYS A 311 23.13 -34.00 61.36
N GLY A 312 22.42 -32.89 61.47
CA GLY A 312 22.80 -31.71 62.24
C GLY A 312 23.32 -30.55 61.39
N GLN A 313 23.74 -30.80 60.14
CA GLN A 313 24.26 -29.75 59.25
C GLN A 313 23.22 -28.66 58.99
N PRO A 314 23.64 -27.38 58.90
CA PRO A 314 22.79 -26.30 58.45
C PRO A 314 22.46 -26.49 56.96
N ILE A 315 21.27 -26.03 56.59
CA ILE A 315 20.84 -25.92 55.20
C ILE A 315 20.15 -24.58 54.98
N MET A 316 20.16 -24.12 53.75
CA MET A 316 19.26 -23.08 53.23
C MET A 316 18.33 -23.73 52.21
N ARG A 317 17.08 -23.27 52.12
CA ARG A 317 16.17 -23.62 51.03
C ARG A 317 15.51 -22.36 50.49
N ILE A 318 15.20 -22.37 49.20
CA ILE A 318 14.42 -21.33 48.52
C ILE A 318 13.14 -21.97 47.98
N GLY A 319 12.02 -21.24 48.01
CA GLY A 319 10.73 -21.65 47.48
C GLY A 319 9.79 -20.46 47.37
N GLN A 320 8.88 -20.46 46.40
CA GLN A 320 8.06 -19.29 46.07
C GLN A 320 7.09 -18.87 47.20
N THR A 321 6.75 -19.78 48.11
CA THR A 321 5.66 -19.58 49.10
C THR A 321 6.19 -19.17 50.47
N THR A 322 7.31 -19.76 50.89
CA THR A 322 7.93 -19.44 52.20
C THR A 322 9.29 -18.75 52.08
N GLY A 323 9.74 -18.48 50.86
CA GLY A 323 10.96 -17.79 50.55
C GLY A 323 12.23 -18.49 51.03
N VAL A 324 13.23 -17.68 51.33
CA VAL A 324 14.50 -18.15 51.87
C VAL A 324 14.31 -18.54 53.33
N THR A 325 14.54 -19.81 53.66
CA THR A 325 14.55 -20.26 55.05
C THR A 325 15.78 -21.11 55.34
N SER A 326 16.26 -21.01 56.58
CA SER A 326 17.34 -21.85 57.10
C SER A 326 16.77 -23.03 57.90
N GLY A 327 17.51 -24.13 57.95
CA GLY A 327 17.11 -25.35 58.65
C GLY A 327 18.29 -26.23 59.03
N LYS A 328 18.01 -27.42 59.57
CA LYS A 328 19.03 -28.45 59.85
C LYS A 328 18.58 -29.84 59.41
N ILE A 329 19.50 -30.62 58.87
CA ILE A 329 19.24 -32.02 58.51
C ILE A 329 18.97 -32.84 59.78
N ARG A 330 17.89 -33.62 59.78
CA ARG A 330 17.43 -34.46 60.92
C ARG A 330 17.57 -35.95 60.67
N SER A 331 17.46 -36.39 59.42
CA SER A 331 17.70 -37.77 58.99
C SER A 331 18.25 -37.75 57.57
N THR A 332 19.21 -38.63 57.29
CA THR A 332 19.90 -38.73 56.00
C THR A 332 19.32 -39.84 55.12
N ASN A 333 18.64 -40.83 55.70
CA ASN A 333 17.94 -41.89 54.97
C ASN A 333 16.53 -42.06 55.57
N THR A 334 15.53 -41.73 54.75
CA THR A 334 14.12 -41.67 55.13
C THR A 334 13.26 -42.12 53.95
N SER A 335 12.02 -42.51 54.22
CA SER A 335 11.00 -42.76 53.19
C SER A 335 9.80 -41.85 53.42
N ALA A 336 9.18 -41.36 52.35
CA ALA A 336 7.98 -40.53 52.38
C ALA A 336 6.96 -41.04 51.35
N LYS A 337 5.70 -40.61 51.49
CA LYS A 337 4.65 -40.88 50.51
C LYS A 337 4.21 -39.56 49.88
N ILE A 338 4.57 -39.33 48.62
CA ILE A 338 4.24 -38.12 47.85
C ILE A 338 3.24 -38.51 46.75
N ASN A 339 2.12 -37.80 46.65
CA ASN A 339 1.01 -38.07 45.70
C ASN A 339 0.68 -39.56 45.49
N GLY A 340 0.55 -40.31 46.59
CA GLY A 340 0.22 -41.73 46.56
C GLY A 340 1.42 -42.68 46.43
N LYS A 341 2.57 -42.23 45.92
CA LYS A 341 3.75 -43.06 45.66
C LYS A 341 4.74 -43.04 46.83
N LYS A 342 5.37 -44.18 47.11
CA LYS A 342 6.40 -44.30 48.15
C LYS A 342 7.77 -43.99 47.55
N LEU A 343 8.47 -43.03 48.14
CA LEU A 343 9.85 -42.69 47.85
C LEU A 343 10.75 -43.07 49.04
N THR A 344 12.01 -43.38 48.75
CA THR A 344 13.00 -43.94 49.69
C THR A 344 14.36 -43.25 49.51
N ASN A 345 15.34 -43.47 50.39
CA ASN A 345 16.65 -42.79 50.37
C ASN A 345 16.57 -41.24 50.34
N LEU A 346 15.51 -40.69 50.94
CA LEU A 346 15.30 -39.25 51.09
C LEU A 346 16.03 -38.73 52.33
N PHE A 347 16.41 -37.45 52.33
CA PHE A 347 16.77 -36.76 53.57
C PHE A 347 15.61 -35.93 54.11
N ARG A 348 15.64 -35.65 55.41
CA ARG A 348 14.58 -34.95 56.16
C ARG A 348 15.20 -33.84 56.99
N PHE A 349 14.59 -32.66 57.00
CA PHE A 349 15.13 -31.43 57.58
C PHE A 349 14.07 -30.65 58.39
N THR A 350 14.46 -29.62 59.14
CA THR A 350 13.54 -28.71 59.87
C THR A 350 13.09 -27.53 59.02
N ASN A 351 11.98 -26.89 59.39
CA ASN A 351 11.36 -25.78 58.67
C ASN A 351 10.84 -26.26 57.32
N PRO A 352 9.72 -27.02 57.33
CA PRO A 352 9.19 -27.68 56.15
C PRO A 352 8.83 -26.66 55.06
N PRO A 353 8.88 -27.07 53.78
CA PRO A 353 8.29 -26.33 52.67
C PRO A 353 6.75 -26.41 52.70
N GLU A 354 6.09 -25.39 52.17
CA GLU A 354 4.63 -25.36 51.98
C GLU A 354 4.23 -25.68 50.53
N LYS A 355 2.93 -25.60 50.23
CA LYS A 355 2.42 -25.86 48.88
C LYS A 355 2.81 -24.70 47.96
N GLY A 356 3.69 -24.98 47.00
CA GLY A 356 4.25 -24.01 46.05
C GLY A 356 5.77 -24.02 46.11
N ASP A 357 6.37 -24.27 47.29
CA ASP A 357 7.82 -24.43 47.42
C ASP A 357 8.38 -25.69 46.74
N SER A 358 7.52 -26.64 46.32
CA SER A 358 7.91 -27.93 45.70
C SER A 358 8.85 -27.76 44.52
N GLY A 359 9.94 -28.51 44.52
CA GLY A 359 10.95 -28.50 43.46
C GLY A 359 12.04 -27.47 43.68
N GLY A 360 11.88 -26.58 44.66
CA GLY A 360 12.88 -25.60 45.04
C GLY A 360 14.17 -26.22 45.59
N PRO A 361 15.30 -25.49 45.47
CA PRO A 361 16.60 -26.01 45.83
C PRO A 361 16.81 -26.06 47.34
N ILE A 362 17.56 -27.08 47.77
CA ILE A 362 18.16 -27.14 49.11
C ILE A 362 19.68 -27.09 48.98
N TYR A 363 20.27 -26.14 49.67
CA TYR A 363 21.70 -25.91 49.76
C TYR A 363 22.25 -26.35 51.12
N TYR A 364 23.39 -27.02 51.13
CA TYR A 364 24.29 -27.03 52.29
C TYR A 364 25.08 -25.72 52.28
N THR A 365 25.19 -25.07 53.45
CA THR A 365 25.84 -23.76 53.61
C THR A 365 27.20 -23.90 54.30
N ASP A 366 28.25 -23.37 53.68
CA ASP A 366 29.61 -23.32 54.26
C ASP A 366 30.17 -21.89 54.13
N GLY A 367 29.97 -21.08 55.17
CA GLY A 367 30.03 -19.61 55.02
C GLY A 367 28.97 -19.14 54.04
N ASP A 368 29.37 -18.31 53.08
CA ASP A 368 28.50 -17.77 52.03
C ASP A 368 28.29 -18.77 50.86
N LYS A 369 29.07 -19.87 50.81
CA LYS A 369 28.97 -20.88 49.74
C LYS A 369 27.73 -21.75 49.89
N LEU A 370 27.02 -21.90 48.77
CA LEU A 370 25.82 -22.72 48.65
C LEU A 370 26.07 -23.96 47.81
N TYR A 371 26.04 -25.15 48.43
CA TYR A 371 26.19 -26.42 47.72
C TYR A 371 24.83 -27.07 47.49
N LEU A 372 24.38 -27.17 46.24
CA LEU A 372 23.09 -27.79 45.89
C LEU A 372 23.10 -29.28 46.26
N ILE A 373 22.32 -29.69 47.26
CA ILE A 373 22.28 -31.09 47.75
C ILE A 373 20.98 -31.82 47.45
N GLY A 374 19.91 -31.11 47.06
CA GLY A 374 18.63 -31.76 46.76
C GLY A 374 17.48 -30.83 46.41
N LEU A 375 16.35 -31.44 46.04
CA LEU A 375 15.08 -30.76 45.74
C LEU A 375 14.06 -31.10 46.83
N ASN A 376 13.43 -30.08 47.40
CA ASN A 376 12.42 -30.22 48.45
C ASN A 376 11.08 -30.77 47.91
N PHE A 377 10.18 -31.21 48.81
CA PHE A 377 8.79 -31.53 48.49
C PHE A 377 7.83 -30.73 49.37
N GLY A 378 7.09 -29.79 48.79
CA GLY A 378 5.99 -29.08 49.44
C GLY A 378 4.85 -30.04 49.76
N VAL A 379 4.55 -30.23 51.04
CA VAL A 379 3.49 -31.15 51.49
C VAL A 379 2.37 -30.38 52.17
N GLY A 380 1.20 -30.36 51.52
CA GLY A 380 -0.03 -29.83 52.11
C GLY A 380 -0.38 -30.49 53.45
N ASN A 381 -1.12 -29.75 54.27
CA ASN A 381 -1.36 -29.86 55.73
C ASN A 381 -1.66 -31.23 56.42
N ASN A 382 -1.60 -32.38 55.75
CA ASN A 382 -2.17 -33.67 56.18
C ASN A 382 -1.17 -34.83 56.42
N ILE A 383 0.11 -34.57 56.70
CA ILE A 383 1.08 -35.64 57.07
C ILE A 383 1.63 -35.44 58.48
N PHE A 384 1.69 -36.54 59.24
CA PHE A 384 2.08 -36.61 60.66
C PHE A 384 3.54 -36.18 60.95
N ASN A 385 3.78 -34.86 60.97
CA ASN A 385 4.75 -34.10 61.79
C ASN A 385 4.86 -32.68 61.19
N LYS A 386 4.15 -31.69 61.73
CA LYS A 386 4.08 -30.28 61.22
C LYS A 386 5.40 -29.48 61.28
N HIS A 387 6.55 -30.13 61.42
CA HIS A 387 7.83 -29.48 61.74
C HIS A 387 9.01 -29.97 60.87
N LEU A 388 8.78 -30.89 59.93
CA LEU A 388 9.87 -31.55 59.18
C LEU A 388 9.55 -31.71 57.69
N GLY A 389 10.43 -31.18 56.84
CA GLY A 389 10.38 -31.31 55.38
C GLY A 389 11.19 -32.48 54.85
N TYR A 390 10.95 -32.87 53.60
CA TYR A 390 11.60 -33.99 52.90
C TYR A 390 12.16 -33.54 51.56
N ALA A 391 13.24 -34.20 51.11
CA ALA A 391 13.88 -33.92 49.82
C ALA A 391 14.54 -35.16 49.21
N CYS A 392 14.60 -35.20 47.88
CA CYS A 392 15.47 -36.12 47.15
C CYS A 392 16.89 -35.56 47.06
N ARG A 393 17.88 -36.46 46.97
CA ARG A 393 19.30 -36.11 46.81
C ARG A 393 19.57 -35.71 45.35
N ILE A 394 20.34 -34.65 45.13
CA ILE A 394 20.71 -34.22 43.76
C ILE A 394 21.44 -35.31 42.99
N SER A 395 22.29 -36.10 43.66
CA SER A 395 22.99 -37.28 43.15
C SER A 395 22.05 -38.33 42.53
N ASN A 396 20.93 -38.60 43.19
CA ASN A 396 19.89 -39.49 42.67
C ASN A 396 19.18 -38.85 41.47
N VAL A 397 18.93 -37.53 41.48
CA VAL A 397 18.27 -36.83 40.34
C VAL A 397 19.16 -36.86 39.09
N MET A 398 20.45 -36.56 39.23
CA MET A 398 21.43 -36.62 38.15
C MET A 398 21.49 -37.99 37.48
N SER A 399 21.51 -39.05 38.29
CA SER A 399 21.62 -40.43 37.81
C SER A 399 20.32 -41.01 37.26
N ASP A 400 19.16 -40.75 37.89
CA ASP A 400 17.88 -41.28 37.42
C ASP A 400 17.31 -40.55 36.19
N LEU A 401 17.62 -39.26 36.00
CA LEU A 401 17.19 -38.48 34.84
C LEU A 401 18.27 -38.36 33.73
N ASN A 402 19.53 -38.71 34.00
CA ASN A 402 20.68 -38.46 33.13
C ASN A 402 20.89 -36.97 32.79
N VAL A 403 21.05 -36.14 33.83
CA VAL A 403 21.19 -34.68 33.74
C VAL A 403 22.39 -34.17 34.56
N THR A 404 22.95 -33.02 34.20
CA THR A 404 23.95 -32.28 34.99
C THR A 404 23.40 -30.91 35.38
N PRO A 405 23.25 -30.59 36.67
CA PRO A 405 22.99 -29.23 37.15
C PRO A 405 24.11 -28.27 36.72
N ILE A 406 23.72 -27.06 36.31
CA ILE A 406 24.64 -25.98 35.98
C ILE A 406 24.89 -25.17 37.27
N THR A 407 26.14 -25.20 37.73
CA THR A 407 26.65 -24.52 38.95
C THR A 407 27.99 -23.85 38.61
N ASN A 408 28.63 -23.15 39.54
CA ASN A 408 29.95 -22.54 39.30
C ASN A 408 31.06 -23.55 38.92
N ASP A 409 30.89 -24.84 39.24
CA ASP A 409 31.75 -25.94 38.77
C ASP A 409 31.63 -26.24 37.27
N SER A 410 30.54 -25.79 36.64
CA SER A 410 30.21 -26.09 35.24
C SER A 410 31.00 -25.25 34.23
N PHE A 411 31.66 -24.19 34.70
CA PHE A 411 32.40 -23.23 33.88
C PHE A 411 33.87 -23.15 34.33
N ASN A 412 34.78 -23.33 33.38
CA ASN A 412 36.21 -23.03 33.56
C ASN A 412 36.42 -21.54 33.33
N THR A 413 37.03 -20.85 34.29
CA THR A 413 37.10 -19.38 34.28
C THR A 413 38.38 -18.85 34.90
N THR A 414 38.94 -17.81 34.31
CA THR A 414 40.06 -17.03 34.86
C THR A 414 39.57 -15.65 35.28
N ILE A 415 39.93 -15.20 36.49
CA ILE A 415 39.69 -13.83 36.94
C ILE A 415 40.82 -12.96 36.40
N LEU A 416 40.46 -11.88 35.71
CA LEU A 416 41.40 -10.94 35.08
C LEU A 416 41.86 -9.85 36.07
N GLU A 417 42.91 -9.11 35.70
CA GLU A 417 43.50 -8.06 36.56
C GLU A 417 42.53 -6.89 36.84
N ASP A 418 41.61 -6.62 35.90
CA ASP A 418 40.51 -5.65 36.06
C ASP A 418 39.36 -6.16 36.97
N GLY A 419 39.44 -7.41 37.43
CA GLY A 419 38.45 -8.06 38.27
C GLY A 419 37.28 -8.71 37.53
N THR A 420 37.22 -8.64 36.20
CA THR A 420 36.24 -9.34 35.35
C THR A 420 36.64 -10.82 35.12
N ILE A 421 35.83 -11.57 34.37
CA ILE A 421 36.06 -12.99 34.05
C ILE A 421 36.31 -13.23 32.57
N GLN A 422 37.29 -14.08 32.29
CA GLN A 422 37.44 -14.80 31.04
C GLN A 422 36.81 -16.20 31.17
N LEU A 423 35.96 -16.58 30.21
CA LEU A 423 35.37 -17.91 30.11
C LEU A 423 36.31 -18.83 29.30
N ASP A 424 36.96 -19.78 29.97
CA ASP A 424 37.96 -20.69 29.40
C ASP A 424 37.36 -22.04 28.95
N GLY A 425 36.04 -22.22 29.10
CA GLY A 425 35.29 -23.34 28.54
C GLY A 425 34.26 -23.97 29.49
N LEU A 426 33.62 -25.05 29.03
CA LEU A 426 32.54 -25.73 29.73
C LEU A 426 32.96 -27.11 30.24
N ASN A 427 32.46 -27.51 31.42
CA ASN A 427 32.61 -28.85 31.97
C ASN A 427 31.42 -29.78 31.65
N PHE A 428 30.67 -29.46 30.59
CA PHE A 428 29.52 -30.22 30.12
C PHE A 428 29.33 -30.09 28.61
N ASP A 429 28.78 -31.14 27.98
CA ASP A 429 28.43 -31.13 26.57
C ASP A 429 27.07 -30.43 26.35
N VAL A 430 27.07 -29.39 25.53
CA VAL A 430 25.87 -28.65 25.09
C VAL A 430 25.60 -28.92 23.61
N SER A 431 24.33 -28.96 23.20
CA SER A 431 23.95 -29.05 21.80
C SER A 431 22.74 -28.17 21.44
N GLY A 432 22.80 -27.57 20.26
CA GLY A 432 21.88 -26.52 19.82
C GLY A 432 22.44 -25.12 20.04
N GLU A 433 21.57 -24.18 20.38
CA GLU A 433 21.90 -22.80 20.72
C GLU A 433 22.58 -22.72 22.09
N PHE A 434 23.48 -21.74 22.27
CA PHE A 434 24.11 -21.45 23.56
C PHE A 434 24.30 -19.94 23.76
N VAL A 435 23.65 -19.39 24.78
CA VAL A 435 23.85 -18.03 25.26
C VAL A 435 25.03 -18.02 26.22
N ILE A 436 26.07 -17.25 25.92
CA ILE A 436 27.21 -17.08 26.82
C ILE A 436 26.74 -16.28 28.05
N PRO A 437 27.03 -16.71 29.29
CA PRO A 437 26.63 -15.96 30.48
C PRO A 437 27.29 -14.58 30.53
N SER A 438 26.51 -13.54 30.82
CA SER A 438 27.00 -12.16 31.00
C SER A 438 27.75 -12.00 32.32
N SER A 439 27.46 -12.85 33.31
CA SER A 439 28.17 -12.91 34.58
C SER A 439 28.40 -14.34 35.08
N LEU A 440 29.52 -14.55 35.77
CA LEU A 440 29.83 -15.78 36.52
C LEU A 440 30.47 -15.40 37.87
N LYS A 441 30.21 -16.15 38.94
CA LYS A 441 30.80 -15.93 40.28
C LYS A 441 30.70 -14.47 40.77
N GLY A 442 29.57 -13.80 40.50
CA GLY A 442 29.33 -12.41 40.88
C GLY A 442 30.11 -11.36 40.08
N LYS A 443 30.68 -11.74 38.94
CA LYS A 443 31.56 -10.92 38.11
C LYS A 443 31.14 -10.94 36.65
N ILE A 444 31.29 -9.79 35.99
CA ILE A 444 31.07 -9.65 34.54
C ILE A 444 31.99 -10.59 33.76
N VAL A 445 31.45 -11.35 32.82
CA VAL A 445 32.23 -12.11 31.83
C VAL A 445 32.56 -11.16 30.68
N SER A 446 33.83 -10.80 30.55
CA SER A 446 34.32 -9.79 29.60
C SER A 446 35.06 -10.37 28.40
N LYS A 447 35.52 -11.63 28.50
CA LYS A 447 36.32 -12.30 27.46
C LYS A 447 35.96 -13.76 27.26
N ILE A 448 36.11 -14.23 26.03
CA ILE A 448 36.15 -15.66 25.70
C ILE A 448 37.62 -16.09 25.60
N GLY A 449 37.99 -17.13 26.34
CA GLY A 449 39.37 -17.62 26.46
C GLY A 449 39.87 -18.43 25.26
N GLU A 450 41.18 -18.67 25.24
CA GLU A 450 41.86 -19.41 24.17
C GLU A 450 41.28 -20.84 24.06
N ASN A 451 40.87 -21.24 22.85
CA ASN A 451 40.25 -22.54 22.59
C ASN A 451 39.00 -22.89 23.45
N ALA A 452 38.33 -21.93 24.10
CA ALA A 452 37.31 -22.18 25.13
C ALA A 452 36.15 -23.11 24.71
N PHE A 453 35.76 -23.07 23.42
CA PHE A 453 34.75 -23.94 22.82
C PHE A 453 35.33 -24.84 21.72
N SER A 454 36.65 -24.94 21.59
CA SER A 454 37.29 -25.63 20.46
C SER A 454 36.89 -27.12 20.38
N ASN A 455 36.58 -27.56 19.16
CA ASN A 455 36.07 -28.90 18.83
C ASN A 455 34.67 -29.21 19.41
N ASN A 456 33.92 -28.20 19.89
CA ASN A 456 32.54 -28.39 20.29
C ASN A 456 31.64 -28.57 19.05
N ASN A 457 31.38 -29.84 18.72
CA ASN A 457 30.51 -30.23 17.62
C ASN A 457 29.03 -30.33 18.01
N GLY A 458 28.65 -29.99 19.25
CA GLY A 458 27.25 -29.98 19.67
C GLY A 458 26.55 -28.66 19.36
N ILE A 459 27.27 -27.54 19.52
CA ILE A 459 26.74 -26.19 19.34
C ILE A 459 26.44 -25.89 17.87
N THR A 460 25.27 -25.31 17.60
CA THR A 460 24.84 -24.84 16.28
C THR A 460 24.72 -23.32 16.20
N GLN A 461 24.49 -22.62 17.32
CA GLN A 461 24.43 -21.16 17.38
C GLN A 461 25.06 -20.66 18.68
N ILE A 462 25.82 -19.57 18.61
CA ILE A 462 26.35 -18.85 19.78
C ILE A 462 25.68 -17.47 19.86
N ILE A 463 25.27 -17.09 21.06
CA ILE A 463 24.81 -15.72 21.35
C ILE A 463 25.81 -15.09 22.33
N VAL A 464 26.38 -13.96 21.92
CA VAL A 464 27.42 -13.22 22.62
C VAL A 464 26.77 -12.02 23.34
N PRO A 465 26.82 -11.95 24.68
CA PRO A 465 26.19 -10.88 25.45
C PRO A 465 27.01 -9.57 25.38
N PRO A 466 26.42 -8.42 25.75
CA PRO A 466 27.03 -7.10 25.58
C PRO A 466 28.33 -6.89 26.35
N THR A 467 28.53 -7.69 27.39
CA THR A 467 29.69 -7.63 28.27
C THR A 467 30.98 -8.10 27.62
N ILE A 468 30.90 -8.87 26.52
CA ILE A 468 32.08 -9.42 25.84
C ILE A 468 32.79 -8.33 25.03
N THR A 469 34.03 -8.06 25.40
CA THR A 469 34.92 -7.08 24.74
C THR A 469 36.00 -7.73 23.88
N SER A 470 36.25 -9.04 24.07
CA SER A 470 37.27 -9.77 23.34
C SER A 470 37.02 -11.28 23.21
N ILE A 471 37.44 -11.85 22.08
CA ILE A 471 37.43 -13.29 21.80
C ILE A 471 38.88 -13.72 21.50
N SER A 472 39.44 -14.64 22.29
CA SER A 472 40.85 -15.06 22.17
C SER A 472 41.10 -16.07 21.04
N ASP A 473 42.37 -16.31 20.71
CA ASP A 473 42.80 -17.23 19.65
C ASP A 473 42.08 -18.59 19.70
N GLY A 474 41.61 -19.05 18.53
CA GLY A 474 40.99 -20.36 18.36
C GLY A 474 39.74 -20.63 19.21
N ALA A 475 39.10 -19.63 19.81
CA ALA A 475 38.00 -19.82 20.78
C ALA A 475 36.87 -20.78 20.31
N PHE A 476 36.55 -20.81 19.01
CA PHE A 476 35.54 -21.70 18.42
C PHE A 476 36.14 -22.65 17.36
N LYS A 477 37.46 -22.85 17.37
CA LYS A 477 38.19 -23.63 16.36
C LYS A 477 37.67 -25.07 16.26
N ASN A 478 37.38 -25.53 15.04
CA ASN A 478 36.77 -26.83 14.71
C ASN A 478 35.36 -27.07 15.29
N CYS A 479 34.55 -26.05 15.56
CA CYS A 479 33.13 -26.25 15.85
C CYS A 479 32.36 -26.61 14.56
N LEU A 480 32.40 -27.88 14.15
CA LEU A 480 31.97 -28.31 12.80
C LEU A 480 30.48 -28.05 12.50
N ASN A 481 29.65 -27.97 13.54
CA ASN A 481 28.20 -27.77 13.43
C ASN A 481 27.75 -26.33 13.73
N LEU A 482 28.66 -25.42 14.12
CA LEU A 482 28.36 -24.02 14.37
C LEU A 482 27.96 -23.34 13.06
N LYS A 483 26.75 -22.81 13.00
CA LYS A 483 26.16 -22.15 11.82
C LYS A 483 26.07 -20.64 11.92
N GLU A 484 25.83 -20.15 13.12
CA GLU A 484 25.51 -18.75 13.35
C GLU A 484 26.11 -18.26 14.67
N ILE A 485 26.53 -17.01 14.66
CA ILE A 485 26.97 -16.28 15.85
C ILE A 485 26.21 -14.97 15.86
N ILE A 486 25.56 -14.65 16.98
CA ILE A 486 24.81 -13.41 17.18
C ILE A 486 25.56 -12.56 18.20
N ILE A 487 26.02 -11.39 17.78
CA ILE A 487 26.60 -10.35 18.63
C ILE A 487 25.45 -9.40 19.01
N GLN A 488 25.08 -9.34 20.29
CA GLN A 488 23.93 -8.54 20.74
C GLN A 488 24.17 -7.03 20.59
N LYS A 489 23.08 -6.25 20.48
CA LYS A 489 23.04 -4.82 20.12
C LYS A 489 24.14 -3.97 20.78
N GLU A 490 24.27 -4.08 22.09
CA GLU A 490 25.19 -3.25 22.88
C GLU A 490 26.65 -3.74 22.90
N THR A 491 26.95 -4.93 22.38
CA THR A 491 28.32 -5.51 22.39
C THR A 491 29.30 -4.69 21.53
N ASP A 492 30.52 -4.51 22.01
CA ASP A 492 31.64 -3.94 21.24
C ASP A 492 32.90 -4.81 21.37
N ILE A 493 33.07 -5.76 20.44
CA ILE A 493 34.18 -6.71 20.46
C ILE A 493 35.40 -6.08 19.79
N THR A 494 36.12 -5.28 20.58
CA THR A 494 37.33 -4.53 20.18
C THR A 494 38.54 -5.40 19.79
N ASN A 495 38.58 -6.67 20.18
CA ASN A 495 39.74 -7.54 19.99
C ASN A 495 39.32 -8.99 19.69
N VAL A 496 39.65 -9.46 18.48
CA VAL A 496 39.45 -10.86 18.05
C VAL A 496 40.79 -11.50 17.73
N GLY A 497 41.00 -12.70 18.26
CA GLY A 497 42.19 -13.49 18.04
C GLY A 497 42.28 -14.10 16.63
N THR A 498 43.42 -14.73 16.38
CA THR A 498 43.67 -15.53 15.18
C THR A 498 42.92 -16.86 15.21
N ASP A 499 42.60 -17.41 14.04
CA ASP A 499 42.05 -18.77 13.88
C ASP A 499 40.71 -19.03 14.63
N VAL A 500 40.00 -17.98 15.09
CA VAL A 500 38.83 -18.07 16.00
C VAL A 500 37.73 -18.98 15.47
N PHE A 501 37.43 -18.90 14.16
CA PHE A 501 36.45 -19.76 13.47
C PHE A 501 37.11 -20.77 12.52
N SER A 502 38.41 -21.00 12.69
CA SER A 502 39.19 -21.92 11.84
C SER A 502 38.62 -23.33 11.92
N GLY A 503 38.24 -23.90 10.78
CA GLY A 503 37.60 -25.22 10.70
C GLY A 503 36.11 -25.27 11.01
N CYS A 504 35.42 -24.15 11.24
CA CYS A 504 33.95 -24.10 11.39
C CYS A 504 33.24 -24.27 10.03
N SER A 505 33.26 -25.48 9.48
CA SER A 505 32.81 -25.77 8.10
C SER A 505 31.32 -25.50 7.82
N SER A 506 30.50 -25.31 8.85
CA SER A 506 29.07 -25.00 8.73
C SER A 506 28.73 -23.54 9.01
N LEU A 507 29.71 -22.66 9.30
CA LEU A 507 29.44 -21.27 9.69
C LEU A 507 28.93 -20.47 8.48
N GLU A 508 27.65 -20.14 8.50
CA GLU A 508 26.94 -19.45 7.42
C GLU A 508 26.94 -17.92 7.61
N LYS A 509 26.84 -17.44 8.86
CA LYS A 509 26.75 -16.01 9.19
C LYS A 509 27.26 -15.64 10.59
N ILE A 510 27.77 -14.41 10.71
CA ILE A 510 28.03 -13.71 11.96
C ILE A 510 27.12 -12.48 11.95
N VAL A 511 26.05 -12.52 12.74
CA VAL A 511 25.07 -11.44 12.87
C VAL A 511 25.61 -10.41 13.86
N VAL A 512 25.73 -9.17 13.41
CA VAL A 512 26.20 -8.03 14.21
C VAL A 512 25.13 -6.94 14.30
N PRO A 513 25.21 -6.03 15.28
CA PRO A 513 24.30 -4.91 15.38
C PRO A 513 24.38 -4.03 14.13
N THR A 514 23.23 -3.63 13.60
CA THR A 514 23.10 -2.94 12.31
C THR A 514 23.86 -1.61 12.28
N SER A 515 23.82 -0.84 13.37
CA SER A 515 24.60 0.39 13.57
C SER A 515 26.12 0.18 13.70
N LYS A 516 26.59 -1.07 13.80
CA LYS A 516 28.01 -1.42 13.96
C LYS A 516 28.57 -2.22 12.78
N ILE A 517 27.76 -2.58 11.77
CA ILE A 517 28.18 -3.47 10.68
C ILE A 517 29.41 -2.97 9.92
N PHE A 518 29.48 -1.67 9.62
CA PHE A 518 30.63 -1.07 8.94
C PHE A 518 31.91 -1.23 9.76
N ARG A 519 31.85 -0.91 11.06
CA ARG A 519 32.98 -1.09 12.00
C ARG A 519 33.44 -2.55 12.04
N TYR A 520 32.51 -3.51 12.08
CA TYR A 520 32.85 -4.94 12.04
C TYR A 520 33.40 -5.42 10.67
N LYS A 521 32.99 -4.82 9.54
CA LYS A 521 33.54 -5.15 8.21
C LYS A 521 34.94 -4.57 7.96
N GLU A 522 35.17 -3.32 8.39
CA GLU A 522 36.43 -2.59 8.17
C GLU A 522 37.49 -2.84 9.25
N ASP A 523 37.13 -3.35 10.43
CA ASP A 523 38.11 -3.72 11.45
C ASP A 523 39.04 -4.82 10.93
N THR A 524 40.33 -4.51 10.90
CA THR A 524 41.42 -5.43 10.53
C THR A 524 41.36 -6.77 11.25
N ASN A 525 40.88 -6.82 12.50
CA ASN A 525 40.75 -8.04 13.30
C ASN A 525 39.58 -8.94 12.84
N TRP A 526 38.58 -8.34 12.18
CA TRP A 526 37.40 -9.01 11.64
C TRP A 526 37.46 -9.25 10.12
N SER A 527 38.43 -8.64 9.44
CA SER A 527 38.57 -8.66 7.97
C SER A 527 38.53 -10.05 7.32
N GLU A 528 39.07 -11.10 7.97
CA GLU A 528 38.99 -12.50 7.52
C GLU A 528 37.54 -13.01 7.42
N TYR A 529 36.66 -12.51 8.28
CA TYR A 529 35.26 -12.93 8.41
C TYR A 529 34.26 -11.95 7.77
N SER A 530 34.74 -10.87 7.15
CA SER A 530 33.95 -9.80 6.49
C SER A 530 32.79 -10.31 5.61
N ASN A 531 33.00 -11.40 4.85
CA ASN A 531 31.98 -12.02 4.00
C ASN A 531 30.86 -12.74 4.77
N LEU A 532 31.16 -13.24 5.97
CA LEU A 532 30.20 -13.89 6.88
C LEU A 532 29.41 -12.88 7.71
N ILE A 533 29.90 -11.65 7.84
CA ILE A 533 29.22 -10.61 8.62
C ILE A 533 27.91 -10.21 7.93
N LYS A 534 26.82 -10.28 8.69
CA LYS A 534 25.44 -9.90 8.34
C LYS A 534 24.85 -9.04 9.46
N TYR A 535 23.75 -8.38 9.18
CA TYR A 535 22.98 -7.59 10.15
C TYR A 535 21.57 -8.16 10.27
N VAL A 536 20.85 -7.74 11.31
CA VAL A 536 19.39 -7.93 11.42
C VAL A 536 18.73 -6.73 10.72
N GLU A 537 17.73 -6.96 9.86
CA GLU A 537 16.88 -5.86 9.41
C GLU A 537 16.14 -5.30 10.63
N SER A 538 16.60 -4.15 11.10
CA SER A 538 15.98 -3.33 12.15
C SER A 538 16.29 -1.81 12.03
N PRO A 539 16.59 -1.22 10.85
CA PRO A 539 16.26 0.19 10.65
C PRO A 539 14.74 0.37 10.85
N SER A 540 14.32 1.50 11.41
CA SER A 540 12.97 1.98 11.15
C SER A 540 12.81 2.18 9.63
N ASN A 541 11.79 1.55 9.06
CA ASN A 541 11.51 1.64 7.63
C ASN A 541 10.91 3.01 7.33
N TYR A 542 11.64 3.87 6.61
CA TYR A 542 11.07 5.08 6.06
C TYR A 542 10.73 4.89 4.58
N ASP A 543 9.43 4.75 4.33
CA ASP A 543 8.88 4.81 2.98
C ASP A 543 9.04 6.21 2.40
N PHE A 544 10.04 6.35 1.52
CA PHE A 544 10.25 7.51 0.68
C PHE A 544 9.49 7.34 -0.64
N HIS A 545 8.16 7.37 -0.55
CA HIS A 545 7.35 7.37 -1.75
C HIS A 545 7.72 8.59 -2.61
N CYS A 546 7.85 8.40 -3.92
CA CYS A 546 8.19 9.52 -4.80
C CYS A 546 7.04 10.51 -4.96
N ARG A 547 5.89 10.19 -4.35
CA ARG A 547 4.65 10.95 -4.33
C ARG A 547 4.45 11.72 -3.01
N THR A 548 5.23 11.45 -1.95
CA THR A 548 5.11 12.18 -0.69
C THR A 548 5.65 13.60 -0.86
N PRO A 549 4.97 14.64 -0.32
CA PRO A 549 5.60 15.95 -0.13
C PRO A 549 6.82 15.84 0.80
N ARG A 550 7.63 16.91 0.88
CA ARG A 550 8.81 17.00 1.77
C ARG A 550 8.52 16.35 3.13
N LYS A 551 9.13 15.20 3.39
CA LYS A 551 8.97 14.46 4.64
C LYS A 551 10.11 14.83 5.57
N GLU A 552 9.73 15.34 6.74
CA GLU A 552 10.63 15.80 7.78
C GLU A 552 10.81 14.69 8.82
N LEU A 553 12.07 14.40 9.17
CA LEU A 553 12.48 13.42 10.16
C LEU A 553 13.27 14.15 11.23
N THR A 554 12.71 14.25 12.43
CA THR A 554 13.39 14.84 13.59
C THR A 554 13.75 13.73 14.57
N PHE A 555 15.00 13.68 15.01
CA PHE A 555 15.49 12.66 15.93
C PHE A 555 16.66 13.17 16.78
N ASP A 556 16.76 12.63 17.99
CA ASP A 556 17.89 12.83 18.90
C ASP A 556 19.00 11.80 18.63
N ILE A 557 20.27 12.23 18.68
CA ILE A 557 21.44 11.35 18.69
C ILE A 557 22.29 11.65 19.93
N SER A 558 22.59 10.63 20.73
CA SER A 558 23.50 10.74 21.86
C SER A 558 24.97 10.64 21.42
N GLN A 559 25.89 11.06 22.30
CA GLN A 559 27.32 11.02 21.97
C GLN A 559 27.81 9.59 21.69
N GLY A 560 28.28 9.36 20.45
CA GLY A 560 28.82 8.09 20.00
C GLY A 560 27.79 7.12 19.40
N GLU A 561 26.53 7.51 19.33
CA GLU A 561 25.50 6.75 18.62
C GLU A 561 25.64 6.92 17.10
N THR A 562 25.24 5.88 16.38
CA THR A 562 25.16 5.83 14.92
C THR A 562 23.78 5.29 14.57
N ILE A 563 22.98 6.09 13.87
CA ILE A 563 21.66 5.68 13.38
C ILE A 563 21.80 5.26 11.92
N LEU A 564 21.16 4.14 11.57
CA LEU A 564 21.00 3.69 10.19
C LEU A 564 19.50 3.66 9.87
N TYR A 565 19.06 4.47 8.91
CA TYR A 565 17.70 4.46 8.38
C TYR A 565 17.66 3.73 7.04
N MET A 566 16.59 2.98 6.77
CA MET A 566 16.32 2.41 5.45
C MET A 566 15.38 3.33 4.68
N LEU A 567 15.74 3.60 3.42
CA LEU A 567 14.92 4.28 2.43
C LEU A 567 14.39 3.25 1.44
N ASN A 568 13.07 3.23 1.23
CA ASN A 568 12.49 2.59 0.05
C ASN A 568 12.47 3.62 -1.10
N ILE A 569 13.21 3.33 -2.18
CA ILE A 569 13.38 4.20 -3.34
C ILE A 569 12.49 3.71 -4.48
N GLU A 570 11.51 4.53 -4.88
CA GLU A 570 10.56 4.18 -5.95
C GLU A 570 10.89 4.79 -7.32
N CYS A 571 11.71 5.84 -7.39
CA CYS A 571 12.05 6.56 -8.63
C CYS A 571 13.57 6.78 -8.72
N PRO A 572 14.22 6.41 -9.84
CA PRO A 572 15.67 6.44 -9.95
C PRO A 572 16.19 7.83 -10.35
N ILE A 573 15.91 8.83 -9.51
CA ILE A 573 16.26 10.24 -9.71
C ILE A 573 17.27 10.72 -8.68
N GLN A 574 17.77 11.93 -8.90
CA GLN A 574 18.62 12.64 -7.95
C GLN A 574 17.75 13.15 -6.79
N TYR A 575 18.21 13.01 -5.54
CA TYR A 575 17.48 13.49 -4.35
C TYR A 575 18.24 14.65 -3.70
N MET A 576 17.51 15.62 -3.15
CA MET A 576 18.04 16.61 -2.23
C MET A 576 17.85 16.10 -0.81
N ILE A 577 18.89 16.24 0.01
CA ILE A 577 18.84 16.02 1.45
C ILE A 577 19.14 17.36 2.10
N ASP A 578 18.11 17.94 2.71
CA ASP A 578 18.26 19.04 3.64
C ASP A 578 18.51 18.50 5.04
N VAL A 579 19.45 19.11 5.74
CA VAL A 579 19.71 18.81 7.14
C VAL A 579 19.87 20.10 7.93
N GLU A 580 19.13 20.21 9.02
CA GLU A 580 19.35 21.16 10.09
C GLU A 580 19.87 20.40 11.32
N ALA A 581 20.98 20.86 11.88
CA ALA A 581 21.61 20.26 13.05
C ALA A 581 22.33 21.30 13.90
N SER A 582 22.26 21.11 15.21
CA SER A 582 22.97 21.92 16.22
C SER A 582 24.47 21.58 16.29
N SER A 583 24.82 20.31 16.07
CA SER A 583 26.16 19.71 16.24
C SER A 583 26.78 19.23 14.93
N LYS A 584 28.06 18.84 14.95
CA LYS A 584 28.78 18.34 13.77
C LYS A 584 28.40 16.88 13.48
N LEU A 585 27.76 16.66 12.33
CA LEU A 585 27.35 15.35 11.84
C LEU A 585 28.16 14.92 10.63
N ILE A 586 28.30 13.60 10.48
CA ILE A 586 28.73 12.94 9.25
C ILE A 586 27.60 12.02 8.80
N MET A 587 27.26 12.11 7.51
CA MET A 587 26.27 11.24 6.87
C MET A 587 26.88 10.49 5.68
N ASN A 588 26.57 9.20 5.61
CA ASN A 588 26.93 8.29 4.52
C ASN A 588 25.66 7.65 3.93
N ILE A 589 25.69 7.28 2.65
CA ILE A 589 24.56 6.65 1.95
C ILE A 589 25.04 5.38 1.26
N TYR A 590 24.28 4.30 1.43
CA TYR A 590 24.59 2.95 0.94
C TYR A 590 23.45 2.38 0.08
N ASP A 591 23.75 1.40 -0.75
CA ASP A 591 22.76 0.65 -1.55
C ASP A 591 22.16 -0.54 -0.77
N GLU A 592 21.29 -1.31 -1.41
CA GLU A 592 20.67 -2.52 -0.83
C GLU A 592 21.67 -3.61 -0.37
N ASN A 593 22.92 -3.57 -0.86
CA ASN A 593 23.99 -4.50 -0.49
C ASN A 593 24.89 -3.96 0.64
N MET A 594 24.60 -2.74 1.13
CA MET A 594 25.46 -1.93 2.01
C MET A 594 26.79 -1.53 1.35
N ASP A 595 26.82 -1.39 0.02
CA ASP A 595 27.93 -0.77 -0.70
C ASP A 595 27.77 0.77 -0.73
N LEU A 596 28.88 1.49 -0.53
CA LEU A 596 28.89 2.92 -0.27
C LEU A 596 28.64 3.75 -1.55
N ILE A 597 27.50 4.44 -1.62
CA ILE A 597 27.10 5.34 -2.72
C ILE A 597 27.67 6.75 -2.52
N ALA A 598 27.58 7.29 -1.31
CA ALA A 598 28.04 8.64 -0.96
C ALA A 598 28.62 8.66 0.46
N ASN A 599 29.69 9.45 0.68
CA ASN A 599 30.45 9.50 1.93
C ASN A 599 30.73 10.94 2.34
N GLY A 600 30.74 11.20 3.64
CA GLY A 600 31.44 12.36 4.21
C GLY A 600 30.67 13.66 4.09
N LEU A 601 29.33 13.58 3.95
CA LEU A 601 28.45 14.73 4.00
C LEU A 601 28.54 15.32 5.41
N THR A 602 29.35 16.37 5.55
CA THR A 602 29.77 16.92 6.84
C THR A 602 29.09 18.25 7.08
N ILE A 603 28.42 18.39 8.22
CA ILE A 603 27.74 19.62 8.63
C ILE A 603 28.61 20.33 9.66
N GLU A 604 29.20 21.48 9.32
CA GLU A 604 29.94 22.28 10.30
C GLU A 604 28.97 23.04 11.22
N SER A 605 29.22 22.96 12.54
CA SER A 605 28.32 23.41 13.61
C SER A 605 27.76 24.82 13.44
N GLY A 606 26.47 24.99 13.73
CA GLY A 606 25.87 26.31 13.95
C GLY A 606 24.51 26.57 13.31
N GLY A 607 23.59 25.60 13.28
CA GLY A 607 22.20 25.83 12.84
C GLY A 607 22.09 26.26 11.38
N LYS A 608 22.91 25.67 10.51
CA LYS A 608 22.85 25.92 9.07
C LYS A 608 22.14 24.76 8.38
N HIS A 609 21.02 25.10 7.77
CA HIS A 609 20.36 24.35 6.69
C HIS A 609 21.39 24.08 5.57
N ILE A 610 21.82 22.82 5.40
CA ILE A 610 22.72 22.42 4.29
C ILE A 610 21.97 21.46 3.37
N VAL A 611 21.83 21.89 2.12
CA VAL A 611 21.25 21.10 1.04
C VAL A 611 22.37 20.31 0.35
N PHE A 612 22.32 18.98 0.47
CA PHE A 612 23.19 18.07 -0.27
C PHE A 612 22.45 17.44 -1.44
N SER A 613 23.15 17.19 -2.54
CA SER A 613 22.59 16.46 -3.68
C SER A 613 23.10 15.02 -3.68
N CYS A 614 22.22 14.09 -3.31
CA CYS A 614 22.47 12.66 -3.34
C CYS A 614 22.59 12.19 -4.81
N PRO A 615 23.51 11.26 -5.15
CA PRO A 615 23.54 10.62 -6.47
C PRO A 615 22.19 9.97 -6.85
N SER A 616 22.00 9.66 -8.14
CA SER A 616 20.80 8.94 -8.59
C SER A 616 20.74 7.53 -7.99
N LEU A 617 19.90 7.38 -6.96
CA LEU A 617 19.61 6.09 -6.33
C LEU A 617 18.88 5.19 -7.33
N GLN A 618 18.99 3.87 -7.19
CA GLN A 618 18.22 2.92 -8.00
C GLN A 618 16.92 2.56 -7.29
N ILE A 619 15.92 2.08 -8.04
CA ILE A 619 14.68 1.53 -7.47
C ILE A 619 15.06 0.32 -6.60
N GLY A 620 14.66 0.32 -5.33
CA GLY A 620 15.04 -0.70 -4.35
C GLY A 620 15.25 -0.12 -2.96
N LYS A 621 16.03 -0.82 -2.12
CA LYS A 621 16.44 -0.31 -0.80
C LYS A 621 17.70 0.54 -0.93
N ALA A 622 17.77 1.61 -0.16
CA ALA A 622 19.01 2.32 0.16
C ALA A 622 19.06 2.56 1.67
N TYR A 623 20.23 2.93 2.21
CA TYR A 623 20.39 3.20 3.64
C TYR A 623 21.13 4.51 3.87
N ILE A 624 20.70 5.30 4.86
CA ILE A 624 21.42 6.48 5.35
C ILE A 624 21.98 6.17 6.74
N GLU A 625 23.30 6.31 6.88
CA GLU A 625 24.02 6.26 8.15
C GLU A 625 24.31 7.69 8.62
N ILE A 626 24.06 7.96 9.89
CA ILE A 626 24.24 9.26 10.53
C ILE A 626 24.97 9.05 11.84
N TYR A 627 26.07 9.75 12.06
CA TYR A 627 26.78 9.73 13.34
C TYR A 627 27.40 11.08 13.70
N MET A 628 27.56 11.32 15.00
CA MET A 628 28.13 12.54 15.55
C MET A 628 29.66 12.47 15.63
N GLU A 629 30.36 13.48 15.10
CA GLU A 629 31.82 13.57 15.24
C GLU A 629 32.21 14.24 16.56
N ASN A 630 32.23 13.45 17.64
CA ASN A 630 32.91 13.72 18.92
C ASN A 630 32.96 15.19 19.40
N ASN A 631 31.83 15.81 19.76
CA ASN A 631 31.80 16.99 20.64
C ASN A 631 30.43 17.24 21.33
N LEU A 632 30.34 16.82 22.59
CA LEU A 632 29.70 17.47 23.75
C LEU A 632 28.26 18.05 23.77
N ASN A 633 27.51 18.20 22.68
CA ASN A 633 26.14 18.74 22.73
C ASN A 633 25.10 17.83 22.06
N PHE A 634 24.08 17.46 22.83
CA PHE A 634 22.78 17.02 22.34
C PHE A 634 22.09 18.13 21.54
N GLY A 635 21.21 17.72 20.63
CA GLY A 635 20.23 18.62 20.04
C GLY A 635 19.67 18.04 18.75
N ASP A 636 18.41 18.40 18.52
CA ASP A 636 17.52 17.91 17.47
C ASP A 636 18.22 17.94 16.11
N ILE A 637 18.08 16.84 15.37
CA ILE A 637 18.54 16.72 13.98
C ILE A 637 17.29 16.57 13.11
N THR A 638 17.08 17.54 12.23
CA THR A 638 15.97 17.54 11.29
C THR A 638 16.49 17.24 9.89
N ILE A 639 16.06 16.13 9.31
CA ILE A 639 16.35 15.77 7.91
C ILE A 639 15.07 15.91 7.09
N GLN A 640 15.13 16.67 6.00
CA GLN A 640 14.12 16.64 4.94
C GLN A 640 14.76 16.04 3.68
N MET A 641 14.17 15.00 3.10
CA MET A 641 14.56 14.58 1.73
C MET A 641 13.45 14.88 0.74
N TYR A 642 13.84 15.26 -0.49
CA TYR A 642 12.89 15.52 -1.57
C TYR A 642 13.50 15.29 -2.95
N PRO A 643 12.68 14.93 -3.96
CA PRO A 643 13.15 14.72 -5.33
C PRO A 643 13.73 16.00 -5.94
N HIS A 644 14.92 15.91 -6.56
CA HIS A 644 15.56 17.04 -7.25
C HIS A 644 15.01 17.15 -8.69
N THR A 645 13.88 17.83 -8.86
CA THR A 645 13.09 17.91 -10.10
C THR A 645 13.77 18.60 -11.31
N SER A 646 15.05 18.96 -11.25
CA SER A 646 15.77 19.62 -12.36
C SER A 646 16.10 18.72 -13.57
N THR A 647 15.84 17.41 -13.49
CA THR A 647 15.94 16.52 -14.64
C THR A 647 14.76 16.76 -15.58
N ASN A 648 14.85 17.85 -16.34
CA ASN A 648 13.89 18.22 -17.37
C ASN A 648 13.64 17.05 -18.33
N ASN A 649 12.46 16.43 -18.24
CA ASN A 649 12.10 15.32 -19.10
C ASN A 649 11.76 15.82 -20.50
N TYR A 650 12.70 15.67 -21.43
CA TYR A 650 12.52 16.06 -22.83
C TYR A 650 11.61 15.06 -23.57
N ILE A 651 10.49 15.56 -24.10
CA ILE A 651 9.57 14.81 -24.94
C ILE A 651 9.67 15.27 -26.40
N LYS A 652 9.23 14.42 -27.33
CA LYS A 652 9.26 14.66 -28.79
C LYS A 652 7.90 14.38 -29.39
N THR A 653 7.60 14.96 -30.54
CA THR A 653 6.38 14.64 -31.30
C THR A 653 6.36 13.15 -31.66
N GLY A 654 5.17 12.54 -31.63
CA GLY A 654 4.96 11.11 -31.87
C GLY A 654 5.33 10.19 -30.69
N ASN A 655 5.97 10.69 -29.63
CA ASN A 655 6.24 9.88 -28.44
C ASN A 655 5.03 9.81 -27.49
N LYS A 656 4.92 8.67 -26.81
CA LYS A 656 4.08 8.47 -25.62
C LYS A 656 4.99 8.37 -24.39
N VAL A 657 4.62 9.04 -23.30
CA VAL A 657 5.37 9.05 -22.04
C VAL A 657 4.42 8.69 -20.89
N ASN A 658 4.80 7.70 -20.08
CA ASN A 658 4.08 7.41 -18.85
C ASN A 658 4.37 8.53 -17.84
N VAL A 659 3.31 9.17 -17.37
CA VAL A 659 3.32 10.31 -16.46
C VAL A 659 3.55 9.85 -15.01
N LEU A 660 3.02 8.67 -14.64
CA LEU A 660 3.07 8.15 -13.27
C LEU A 660 4.49 7.85 -12.79
N THR A 661 5.43 7.58 -13.72
CA THR A 661 6.84 7.32 -13.39
C THR A 661 7.64 8.57 -13.01
N HIS A 662 7.04 9.77 -13.16
CA HIS A 662 7.67 11.06 -12.86
C HIS A 662 6.78 12.00 -12.03
N LEU A 663 5.63 11.52 -11.55
CA LEU A 663 4.62 12.33 -10.86
C LEU A 663 5.05 12.62 -9.41
N HIS A 664 5.25 13.90 -9.10
CA HIS A 664 5.63 14.40 -7.77
C HIS A 664 4.60 15.45 -7.32
N GLU A 665 4.03 15.32 -6.12
CA GLU A 665 2.95 16.21 -5.62
C GLU A 665 1.78 16.39 -6.63
N ASN A 666 1.39 15.28 -7.29
CA ASN A 666 0.40 15.23 -8.38
C ASN A 666 0.73 16.12 -9.59
N LYS A 667 1.99 16.55 -9.73
CA LYS A 667 2.49 17.46 -10.77
C LYS A 667 3.63 16.85 -11.55
N ASN A 668 3.78 17.34 -12.78
CA ASN A 668 4.83 16.96 -13.72
C ASN A 668 5.25 18.17 -14.56
N GLU A 669 6.54 18.25 -14.88
CA GLU A 669 7.09 19.22 -15.84
C GLU A 669 7.85 18.47 -16.94
N PHE A 670 7.46 18.71 -18.20
CA PHE A 670 8.15 18.20 -19.38
C PHE A 670 8.67 19.36 -20.25
N LEU A 671 9.78 19.16 -20.96
CA LEU A 671 10.23 20.08 -22.00
C LEU A 671 9.92 19.53 -23.39
N ILE A 672 9.48 20.40 -24.29
CA ILE A 672 9.36 20.09 -25.71
C ILE A 672 10.02 21.18 -26.55
N THR A 673 10.82 20.77 -27.54
CA THR A 673 11.40 21.65 -28.55
C THR A 673 10.80 21.30 -29.91
N ALA A 674 10.13 22.24 -30.57
CA ALA A 674 9.52 22.00 -31.87
C ALA A 674 10.57 22.13 -32.99
N SER A 675 10.72 21.10 -33.83
CA SER A 675 11.71 21.08 -34.92
C SER A 675 11.33 21.91 -36.16
N ALA A 676 10.10 22.44 -36.18
CA ALA A 676 9.53 23.32 -37.18
C ALA A 676 8.44 24.16 -36.51
N GLY A 677 7.93 25.20 -37.18
CA GLY A 677 6.71 25.87 -36.74
C GLY A 677 5.50 24.99 -37.07
N ASP A 678 4.84 24.43 -36.06
CA ASP A 678 3.73 23.48 -36.26
C ASP A 678 2.73 23.53 -35.08
N LEU A 679 1.52 23.04 -35.32
CA LEU A 679 0.48 22.94 -34.31
C LEU A 679 0.59 21.58 -33.58
N LEU A 680 0.81 21.64 -32.28
CA LEU A 680 0.98 20.46 -31.42
C LEU A 680 -0.28 20.22 -30.59
N TRP A 681 -0.76 18.98 -30.57
CA TRP A 681 -1.93 18.56 -29.78
C TRP A 681 -1.50 17.53 -28.73
N LEU A 682 -1.57 17.93 -27.46
CA LEU A 682 -1.18 17.13 -26.32
C LEU A 682 -2.42 16.47 -25.72
N LYS A 683 -2.32 15.17 -25.42
CA LYS A 683 -3.40 14.37 -24.84
C LYS A 683 -2.90 13.54 -23.67
N VAL A 684 -3.68 13.51 -22.59
CA VAL A 684 -3.43 12.70 -21.40
C VAL A 684 -4.51 11.63 -21.29
N GLU A 685 -4.12 10.38 -21.45
CA GLU A 685 -5.02 9.22 -21.47
C GLU A 685 -4.68 8.29 -20.30
N GLY A 686 -5.68 7.95 -19.49
CA GLY A 686 -5.53 7.03 -18.36
C GLY A 686 -5.99 5.62 -18.70
N LEU A 687 -5.49 4.63 -17.97
CA LEU A 687 -5.95 3.23 -18.02
C LEU A 687 -6.52 2.83 -16.66
N VAL A 688 -7.83 2.60 -16.61
CA VAL A 688 -8.55 2.13 -15.42
C VAL A 688 -9.16 0.76 -15.73
N ASN A 689 -8.79 -0.27 -14.95
CA ASN A 689 -9.23 -1.65 -15.18
C ASN A 689 -8.99 -2.14 -16.64
N ASN A 690 -7.83 -1.82 -17.22
CA ASN A 690 -7.45 -2.06 -18.63
C ASN A 690 -8.32 -1.38 -19.70
N ASN A 691 -9.19 -0.44 -19.33
CA ASN A 691 -9.94 0.40 -20.28
C ASN A 691 -9.31 1.78 -20.39
N LEU A 692 -9.14 2.27 -21.62
CA LEU A 692 -8.66 3.61 -21.88
C LEU A 692 -9.75 4.63 -21.49
N VAL A 693 -9.40 5.61 -20.68
CA VAL A 693 -10.29 6.68 -20.20
C VAL A 693 -9.62 8.05 -20.36
N ASN A 694 -10.42 9.10 -20.55
CA ASN A 694 -9.90 10.47 -20.50
C ASN A 694 -9.52 10.82 -19.05
N SER A 695 -8.34 11.38 -18.85
CA SER A 695 -7.87 11.76 -17.52
C SER A 695 -8.50 13.06 -17.04
N GLN A 696 -8.88 13.13 -15.76
CA GLN A 696 -9.10 14.42 -15.08
C GLN A 696 -7.73 15.02 -14.73
N SER A 697 -7.17 15.80 -15.65
CA SER A 697 -5.89 16.49 -15.47
C SER A 697 -5.91 17.83 -16.18
N SER A 698 -5.24 18.84 -15.61
CA SER A 698 -5.05 20.13 -16.27
C SER A 698 -3.68 20.19 -16.94
N ILE A 699 -3.62 20.79 -18.13
CA ILE A 699 -2.39 20.97 -18.90
C ILE A 699 -2.20 22.48 -19.13
N SER A 700 -1.02 23.00 -18.82
CA SER A 700 -0.64 24.37 -19.18
C SER A 700 0.72 24.42 -19.89
N ILE A 701 0.79 25.23 -20.95
CA ILE A 701 2.01 25.42 -21.75
C ILE A 701 2.60 26.78 -21.39
N LYS A 702 3.90 26.78 -21.05
CA LYS A 702 4.61 27.98 -20.60
C LYS A 702 5.90 28.19 -21.38
N ASP A 703 6.32 29.45 -21.48
CA ASP A 703 7.64 29.81 -21.98
C ASP A 703 8.74 29.33 -21.02
N PHE A 704 10.00 29.44 -21.42
CA PHE A 704 11.12 29.03 -20.57
C PHE A 704 11.23 29.85 -19.25
N ASN A 705 10.62 31.03 -19.18
CA ASN A 705 10.57 31.90 -18.00
C ASN A 705 9.42 31.54 -17.03
N GLY A 706 8.53 30.61 -17.42
CA GLY A 706 7.38 30.18 -16.62
C GLY A 706 6.08 30.98 -16.86
N ASN A 707 6.01 31.83 -17.87
CA ASN A 707 4.78 32.53 -18.27
C ASN A 707 3.91 31.62 -19.15
N VAL A 708 2.61 31.54 -18.89
CA VAL A 708 1.66 30.85 -19.78
C VAL A 708 1.61 31.54 -21.14
N ILE A 709 1.75 30.77 -22.22
CA ILE A 709 1.73 31.30 -23.59
C ILE A 709 0.28 31.39 -24.13
N GLU A 710 0.12 31.92 -25.34
CA GLU A 710 -1.16 31.88 -26.07
C GLU A 710 -1.30 30.56 -26.85
N LYS A 711 -2.52 30.01 -26.98
CA LYS A 711 -2.77 28.81 -27.81
C LYS A 711 -2.38 29.02 -29.27
N CYS A 712 -2.70 30.18 -29.83
CA CYS A 712 -2.39 30.52 -31.22
C CYS A 712 -2.05 32.01 -31.39
N SER A 713 -0.76 32.33 -31.21
CA SER A 713 -0.17 33.67 -31.39
C SER A 713 -0.22 34.23 -32.83
N LEU A 714 -0.82 33.48 -33.77
CA LEU A 714 -1.07 33.89 -35.16
C LEU A 714 -2.50 34.44 -35.38
N SER A 715 -3.37 34.41 -34.36
CA SER A 715 -4.76 34.86 -34.46
C SER A 715 -5.00 36.20 -33.73
N GLU A 716 -6.11 36.87 -34.00
CA GLU A 716 -6.47 38.14 -33.33
C GLU A 716 -7.08 37.96 -31.92
N TYR A 717 -7.13 36.72 -31.39
CA TYR A 717 -7.76 36.37 -30.11
C TYR A 717 -6.77 35.72 -29.13
N PHE A 718 -6.68 36.28 -27.94
CA PHE A 718 -5.65 35.97 -26.93
C PHE A 718 -6.19 35.02 -25.84
N HIS A 719 -6.25 33.72 -26.11
CA HIS A 719 -6.56 32.69 -25.11
C HIS A 719 -5.28 32.04 -24.56
N SER A 720 -5.21 31.87 -23.24
CA SER A 720 -4.09 31.21 -22.57
C SER A 720 -4.00 29.74 -22.97
N ALA A 721 -2.77 29.23 -23.09
CA ALA A 721 -2.48 27.83 -23.34
C ALA A 721 -2.65 27.02 -22.05
N GLU A 722 -3.87 27.01 -21.55
CA GLU A 722 -4.39 26.18 -20.46
C GLU A 722 -5.55 25.32 -20.99
N SER A 723 -5.66 24.09 -20.51
CA SER A 723 -6.80 23.23 -20.82
C SER A 723 -8.02 23.71 -20.05
N VAL A 724 -9.21 23.58 -20.65
CA VAL A 724 -10.48 23.77 -19.92
C VAL A 724 -10.54 22.79 -18.72
N SER A 725 -11.26 23.15 -17.66
CA SER A 725 -11.55 22.23 -16.55
C SER A 725 -12.02 20.88 -17.10
N ASP A 726 -11.49 19.80 -16.53
CA ASP A 726 -11.83 18.41 -16.89
C ASP A 726 -11.47 18.01 -18.35
N SER A 727 -10.83 18.89 -19.13
CA SER A 727 -10.26 18.56 -20.44
C SER A 727 -8.91 17.88 -20.29
N ASN A 728 -8.81 16.65 -20.78
CA ASN A 728 -7.59 15.85 -20.78
C ASN A 728 -6.59 16.22 -21.90
N ASN A 729 -6.81 17.33 -22.61
CA ASN A 729 -6.07 17.67 -23.81
C ASN A 729 -5.95 19.20 -24.01
N ILE A 730 -4.93 19.60 -24.77
CA ILE A 730 -4.68 20.99 -25.17
C ILE A 730 -3.95 21.03 -26.52
N MET A 731 -4.23 22.04 -27.33
CA MET A 731 -3.56 22.28 -28.60
C MET A 731 -2.94 23.67 -28.63
N PHE A 732 -1.69 23.79 -29.12
CA PHE A 732 -1.02 25.08 -29.24
C PHE A 732 -0.07 25.15 -30.45
N TYR A 733 0.19 26.36 -30.94
CA TYR A 733 1.17 26.61 -32.01
C TYR A 733 2.57 26.77 -31.44
N ALA A 734 3.45 25.82 -31.74
CA ALA A 734 4.85 25.85 -31.33
C ALA A 734 5.70 26.50 -32.42
N SER A 735 6.55 27.46 -32.03
CA SER A 735 7.45 28.15 -32.96
C SER A 735 8.72 27.33 -33.25
N ASN A 736 9.26 27.51 -34.46
CA ASN A 736 10.41 26.76 -34.95
C ASN A 736 11.67 26.92 -34.06
N ASN A 737 12.19 25.80 -33.55
CA ASN A 737 13.31 25.69 -32.60
C ASN A 737 13.10 26.35 -31.23
N GLU A 738 11.87 26.77 -30.90
CA GLU A 738 11.54 27.24 -29.55
C GLU A 738 11.27 26.06 -28.61
N THR A 739 11.56 26.26 -27.32
CA THR A 739 11.39 25.25 -26.26
C THR A 739 10.36 25.71 -25.24
N TYR A 740 9.39 24.84 -24.98
CA TYR A 740 8.24 25.11 -24.11
C TYR A 740 8.23 24.15 -22.91
N LYS A 741 7.75 24.64 -21.77
CA LYS A 741 7.46 23.86 -20.57
C LYS A 741 6.01 23.40 -20.62
N ILE A 742 5.79 22.11 -20.46
CA ILE A 742 4.47 21.50 -20.30
C ILE A 742 4.31 21.19 -18.82
N TYR A 743 3.41 21.92 -18.16
CA TYR A 743 3.01 21.65 -16.79
C TYR A 743 1.72 20.81 -16.81
N LEU A 744 1.76 19.67 -16.13
CA LEU A 744 0.65 18.75 -15.97
C LEU A 744 0.33 18.62 -14.49
N GLU A 745 -0.94 18.82 -14.12
CA GLU A 745 -1.46 18.58 -12.77
C GLU A 745 -2.60 17.56 -12.85
N VAL A 746 -2.52 16.53 -12.03
CA VAL A 746 -3.37 15.33 -12.11
C VAL A 746 -4.35 15.33 -10.94
N ALA A 747 -5.66 15.30 -11.21
CA ALA A 747 -6.70 15.43 -10.18
C ALA A 747 -7.12 14.08 -9.54
N ASP A 748 -6.97 12.97 -10.28
CA ASP A 748 -7.32 11.61 -9.84
C ASP A 748 -6.10 10.69 -9.98
N LEU A 749 -5.91 9.75 -9.04
CA LEU A 749 -4.75 8.86 -8.97
C LEU A 749 -5.10 7.38 -9.18
N ASP A 750 -6.37 7.02 -9.41
CA ASP A 750 -6.82 5.63 -9.61
C ASP A 750 -6.42 5.01 -10.99
N TYR A 751 -5.47 5.63 -11.70
CA TYR A 751 -4.94 5.15 -12.97
C TYR A 751 -3.83 4.10 -12.79
N TYR A 752 -3.94 2.96 -13.48
CA TYR A 752 -2.88 1.96 -13.55
C TYR A 752 -1.70 2.44 -14.42
N GLU A 753 -2.02 3.18 -15.49
CA GLU A 753 -1.08 3.85 -16.38
C GLU A 753 -1.70 5.18 -16.80
N LEU A 754 -0.90 6.24 -16.86
CA LEU A 754 -1.33 7.57 -17.32
C LEU A 754 -0.34 8.04 -18.37
N THR A 755 -0.80 8.30 -19.59
CA THR A 755 0.08 8.53 -20.75
C THR A 755 -0.11 9.93 -21.33
N LEU A 756 0.96 10.71 -21.38
CA LEU A 756 1.04 11.93 -22.19
C LEU A 756 1.49 11.57 -23.62
N THR A 757 0.68 11.95 -24.61
CA THR A 757 0.97 11.80 -26.04
C THR A 757 1.07 13.18 -26.68
N VAL A 758 2.09 13.41 -27.52
CA VAL A 758 2.22 14.63 -28.34
C VAL A 758 1.99 14.31 -29.80
N LEU A 759 0.92 14.84 -30.37
CA LEU A 759 0.57 14.71 -31.78
C LEU A 759 0.97 15.99 -32.55
N GLN A 760 1.35 15.82 -33.80
CA GLN A 760 1.62 16.88 -34.78
C GLN A 760 0.55 16.81 -35.90
N VAL A 761 0.44 17.82 -36.77
CA VAL A 761 -0.69 17.91 -37.73
C VAL A 761 -0.75 16.71 -38.71
N THR A 762 0.37 16.01 -38.92
CA THR A 762 0.39 14.77 -39.74
C THR A 762 -0.32 13.57 -39.09
N ASP A 763 -0.54 13.61 -37.77
CA ASP A 763 -1.28 12.58 -37.02
C ASP A 763 -2.80 12.85 -36.95
N PHE A 764 -3.25 14.01 -37.47
CA PHE A 764 -4.65 14.44 -37.37
C PHE A 764 -5.54 13.77 -38.42
N THR A 765 -6.81 13.54 -38.09
CA THR A 765 -7.80 12.96 -38.99
C THR A 765 -7.94 13.79 -40.27
N CYS A 766 -7.79 13.14 -41.43
CA CYS A 766 -7.80 13.79 -42.74
C CYS A 766 -8.93 13.25 -43.64
N PHE A 767 -9.81 14.16 -44.08
CA PHE A 767 -10.91 13.90 -45.01
C PHE A 767 -10.56 14.31 -46.44
N ASN A 768 -10.95 13.50 -47.43
CA ASN A 768 -10.53 13.63 -48.83
C ASN A 768 -11.68 14.09 -49.74
N MET A 769 -11.59 15.32 -50.25
CA MET A 769 -12.64 16.01 -51.02
C MET A 769 -12.58 15.68 -52.54
N ASN A 770 -12.58 14.39 -52.87
CA ASN A 770 -12.03 13.92 -54.14
C ASN A 770 -13.07 13.81 -55.28
N ASN A 771 -14.30 13.34 -54.98
CA ASN A 771 -15.27 12.91 -55.99
C ASN A 771 -16.62 13.66 -55.99
N GLU A 772 -16.94 14.41 -54.93
CA GLU A 772 -18.24 15.06 -54.79
C GLU A 772 -18.12 16.58 -54.80
N ASP A 773 -19.06 17.27 -55.43
CA ASP A 773 -19.17 18.72 -55.41
C ASP A 773 -19.88 19.24 -54.15
N ARG A 774 -20.24 18.34 -53.22
CA ARG A 774 -20.81 18.64 -51.90
C ARG A 774 -20.29 17.62 -50.88
N TYR A 775 -20.08 18.06 -49.65
CA TYR A 775 -19.77 17.25 -48.48
C TYR A 775 -20.63 17.79 -47.33
N PHE A 776 -21.17 16.87 -46.52
CA PHE A 776 -21.90 17.21 -45.31
C PHE A 776 -21.47 16.25 -44.20
N ASP A 777 -21.25 16.79 -43.01
CA ASP A 777 -20.84 16.05 -41.83
C ASP A 777 -21.44 16.69 -40.57
N GLU A 778 -21.68 15.89 -39.53
CA GLU A 778 -22.25 16.32 -38.25
C GLU A 778 -21.39 15.74 -37.12
N ILE A 779 -20.63 16.63 -36.47
CA ILE A 779 -19.65 16.26 -35.46
C ILE A 779 -20.21 16.58 -34.08
N SER A 780 -20.39 15.57 -33.22
CA SER A 780 -20.66 15.80 -31.80
C SER A 780 -19.41 16.40 -31.14
N MET A 781 -19.55 17.50 -30.42
CA MET A 781 -18.39 18.25 -29.90
C MET A 781 -17.66 17.48 -28.79
N PRO A 782 -16.35 17.20 -28.94
CA PRO A 782 -15.50 16.72 -27.85
C PRO A 782 -15.31 17.78 -26.76
N LEU A 783 -14.95 17.35 -25.55
CA LEU A 783 -14.45 18.23 -24.50
C LEU A 783 -12.96 18.55 -24.77
N GLY A 784 -12.59 19.83 -24.71
CA GLY A 784 -11.24 20.31 -24.94
C GLY A 784 -10.99 20.90 -26.33
N ASP A 785 -9.73 20.81 -26.76
CA ASP A 785 -9.25 21.29 -28.05
C ASP A 785 -9.21 20.14 -29.07
N PHE A 786 -9.58 20.37 -30.32
CA PHE A 786 -9.53 19.35 -31.38
C PHE A 786 -9.36 19.94 -32.77
N ALA A 787 -8.95 19.11 -33.73
CA ALA A 787 -8.78 19.55 -35.11
C ALA A 787 -9.08 18.46 -36.16
N TYR A 788 -9.45 18.92 -37.35
CA TYR A 788 -9.71 18.10 -38.54
C TYR A 788 -9.05 18.70 -39.79
N VAL A 789 -8.49 17.85 -40.64
CA VAL A 789 -7.84 18.25 -41.91
C VAL A 789 -8.75 17.90 -43.08
N TYR A 790 -9.03 18.85 -43.97
CA TYR A 790 -9.78 18.66 -45.21
C TYR A 790 -8.84 18.85 -46.41
N ASN A 791 -8.64 17.78 -47.19
CA ASN A 791 -7.77 17.76 -48.36
C ASN A 791 -8.57 18.03 -49.64
N PHE A 792 -8.32 19.16 -50.28
CA PHE A 792 -8.98 19.59 -51.51
C PHE A 792 -8.11 19.28 -52.73
N GLU A 793 -8.50 18.27 -53.51
CA GLU A 793 -7.79 17.86 -54.72
C GLU A 793 -8.20 18.65 -55.98
N ARG A 794 -9.39 19.26 -55.99
CA ARG A 794 -9.98 19.93 -57.17
C ARG A 794 -9.98 21.46 -57.00
N ILE A 795 -9.45 22.17 -58.00
CA ILE A 795 -9.50 23.65 -58.05
C ILE A 795 -10.91 24.18 -58.30
N GLY A 796 -11.21 25.40 -57.84
CA GLY A 796 -12.50 26.09 -58.01
C GLY A 796 -12.95 26.83 -56.75
N THR A 797 -14.14 27.43 -56.80
CA THR A 797 -14.73 28.15 -55.67
C THR A 797 -15.63 27.21 -54.84
N TYR A 798 -15.43 27.22 -53.53
CA TYR A 798 -16.12 26.41 -52.53
C TYR A 798 -16.76 27.31 -51.48
N ASN A 799 -18.01 27.04 -51.13
CA ASN A 799 -18.67 27.56 -49.95
C ASN A 799 -18.44 26.57 -48.80
N ILE A 800 -17.86 27.04 -47.71
CA ILE A 800 -17.61 26.31 -46.48
C ILE A 800 -18.51 26.93 -45.41
N ILE A 801 -19.51 26.16 -44.97
CA ILE A 801 -20.48 26.55 -43.95
C ILE A 801 -20.21 25.70 -42.71
N LEU A 802 -20.11 26.36 -41.55
CA LEU A 802 -20.00 25.73 -40.24
C LEU A 802 -21.15 26.26 -39.38
N GLU A 803 -22.01 25.38 -38.89
CA GLU A 803 -23.16 25.73 -38.06
C GLU A 803 -23.11 24.93 -36.75
N TYR A 804 -23.00 25.62 -35.63
CA TYR A 804 -23.03 25.02 -34.31
C TYR A 804 -24.45 24.97 -33.75
N LEU A 805 -24.88 23.77 -33.37
CA LEU A 805 -26.18 23.45 -32.82
C LEU A 805 -26.04 23.02 -31.36
N GLY A 806 -26.02 24.00 -30.45
CA GLY A 806 -26.06 23.77 -29.01
C GLY A 806 -26.13 25.05 -28.20
N ASN A 807 -26.30 24.92 -26.89
CA ASN A 807 -26.31 26.05 -25.95
C ASN A 807 -24.91 26.20 -25.35
N GLN A 808 -24.33 27.40 -25.43
CA GLN A 808 -22.98 27.72 -24.93
C GLN A 808 -23.03 28.99 -24.08
N THR A 809 -22.20 29.06 -23.05
CA THR A 809 -22.06 30.24 -22.17
C THR A 809 -20.72 30.97 -22.35
N ASN A 810 -19.72 30.31 -22.95
CA ASN A 810 -18.38 30.82 -23.14
C ASN A 810 -18.06 30.92 -24.64
N ASP A 811 -17.08 31.75 -25.00
CA ASP A 811 -16.64 31.92 -26.38
C ASP A 811 -15.77 30.72 -26.79
N MET A 812 -16.26 29.87 -27.72
CA MET A 812 -15.45 28.82 -28.35
C MET A 812 -14.71 29.39 -29.55
N LEU A 813 -13.39 29.20 -29.63
CA LEU A 813 -12.56 29.74 -30.71
C LEU A 813 -12.36 28.69 -31.80
N PHE A 814 -12.66 29.06 -33.03
CA PHE A 814 -12.36 28.28 -34.22
C PHE A 814 -11.29 28.99 -35.04
N VAL A 815 -10.27 28.26 -35.48
CA VAL A 815 -9.18 28.79 -36.32
C VAL A 815 -9.01 27.92 -37.56
N LEU A 816 -8.94 28.56 -38.71
CA LEU A 816 -8.69 27.94 -40.00
C LEU A 816 -7.26 28.23 -40.45
N PHE A 817 -6.55 27.17 -40.80
CA PHE A 817 -5.24 27.26 -41.47
C PHE A 817 -5.33 26.67 -42.88
N GLU A 818 -4.62 27.27 -43.82
CA GLU A 818 -4.54 26.85 -45.22
C GLU A 818 -3.08 26.54 -45.57
N THR A 819 -2.84 25.45 -46.32
CA THR A 819 -1.49 25.15 -46.80
C THR A 819 -1.03 26.14 -47.88
N ASN A 820 0.19 26.65 -47.73
CA ASN A 820 0.90 27.37 -48.78
C ASN A 820 1.42 26.42 -49.89
N ASP A 821 2.06 26.96 -50.93
CA ASP A 821 2.61 26.16 -52.05
C ASP A 821 3.74 25.21 -51.64
N SER A 822 4.30 25.35 -50.43
CA SER A 822 5.28 24.44 -49.81
C SER A 822 4.63 23.36 -48.92
N ASN A 823 3.29 23.30 -48.86
CA ASN A 823 2.49 22.48 -47.93
C ASN A 823 2.60 22.84 -46.44
N GLU A 824 3.11 24.02 -46.08
CA GLU A 824 3.14 24.52 -44.69
C GLU A 824 1.81 25.19 -44.35
N TYR A 825 1.27 24.94 -43.16
CA TYR A 825 0.02 25.57 -42.70
C TYR A 825 0.23 27.03 -42.35
N THR A 826 -0.61 27.90 -42.91
CA THR A 826 -0.62 29.34 -42.67
C THR A 826 -1.98 29.78 -42.14
N TYR A 827 -2.00 30.70 -41.17
CA TYR A 827 -3.26 31.24 -40.63
C TYR A 827 -4.09 31.87 -41.75
N LYS A 828 -5.38 31.52 -41.81
CA LYS A 828 -6.31 31.99 -42.83
C LYS A 828 -7.43 32.84 -42.25
N ASN A 829 -8.09 32.37 -41.19
CA ASN A 829 -9.18 33.08 -40.53
C ASN A 829 -9.43 32.52 -39.11
N SER A 830 -10.07 33.29 -38.24
CA SER A 830 -10.57 32.81 -36.95
C SER A 830 -11.92 33.44 -36.60
N PHE A 831 -12.74 32.71 -35.86
CA PHE A 831 -14.03 33.19 -35.39
C PHE A 831 -14.35 32.62 -34.00
N ALA A 832 -15.03 33.41 -33.19
CA ALA A 832 -15.61 32.94 -31.93
C ALA A 832 -17.10 32.62 -32.14
N ILE A 833 -17.54 31.46 -31.65
CA ILE A 833 -18.97 31.16 -31.50
C ILE A 833 -19.41 31.58 -30.11
N ASN A 834 -20.45 32.41 -30.05
CA ASN A 834 -21.01 32.94 -28.82
C ASN A 834 -22.54 33.11 -28.95
N SER A 835 -23.19 33.62 -27.90
CA SER A 835 -24.65 33.81 -27.84
C SER A 835 -25.27 34.70 -28.93
N SER A 836 -24.47 35.38 -29.76
CA SER A 836 -24.91 36.25 -30.86
C SER A 836 -24.57 35.74 -32.27
N SER A 837 -23.73 34.71 -32.41
CA SER A 837 -23.43 34.06 -33.69
C SER A 837 -23.00 32.61 -33.51
N ASN A 838 -23.74 31.68 -34.12
CA ASN A 838 -23.48 30.23 -34.11
C ASN A 838 -23.17 29.69 -35.51
N PHE A 839 -22.88 30.56 -36.48
CA PHE A 839 -22.85 30.22 -37.90
C PHE A 839 -21.71 30.95 -38.62
N ILE A 840 -21.10 30.27 -39.58
CA ILE A 840 -20.05 30.76 -40.47
C ILE A 840 -20.37 30.36 -41.90
N ASP A 841 -20.14 31.29 -42.82
CA ASP A 841 -20.18 31.07 -44.27
C ASP A 841 -18.93 31.72 -44.88
N LEU A 842 -18.08 30.91 -45.50
CA LEU A 842 -16.83 31.31 -46.11
C LEU A 842 -16.80 30.86 -47.57
N THR A 843 -16.43 31.76 -48.48
CA THR A 843 -16.24 31.45 -49.90
C THR A 843 -14.74 31.41 -50.22
N GLU A 844 -14.19 30.23 -50.42
CA GLU A 844 -12.78 30.01 -50.74
C GLU A 844 -12.57 29.64 -52.20
N THR A 845 -11.62 30.28 -52.89
CA THR A 845 -11.30 29.98 -54.30
C THR A 845 -9.92 29.36 -54.41
N LEU A 846 -9.89 28.06 -54.64
CA LEU A 846 -8.67 27.25 -54.71
C LEU A 846 -8.12 27.24 -56.14
N THR A 847 -6.89 27.72 -56.31
CA THR A 847 -6.16 27.76 -57.58
C THR A 847 -5.17 26.59 -57.74
N SER A 848 -4.90 25.87 -56.66
CA SER A 848 -4.08 24.65 -56.55
C SER A 848 -4.79 23.65 -55.61
N SER A 849 -4.30 22.41 -55.54
CA SER A 849 -4.73 21.49 -54.48
C SER A 849 -4.13 21.94 -53.15
N LYS A 850 -4.93 21.94 -52.09
CA LYS A 850 -4.57 22.47 -50.76
C LYS A 850 -5.25 21.69 -49.64
N LYS A 851 -4.71 21.79 -48.42
CA LYS A 851 -5.38 21.33 -47.21
C LYS A 851 -5.86 22.52 -46.39
N ILE A 852 -7.05 22.38 -45.82
CA ILE A 852 -7.61 23.28 -44.82
C ILE A 852 -7.66 22.53 -43.50
N LEU A 853 -7.00 23.07 -42.48
CA LEU A 853 -7.03 22.57 -41.11
C LEU A 853 -8.03 23.41 -40.32
N LEU A 854 -9.07 22.78 -39.80
CA LEU A 854 -10.05 23.39 -38.89
C LEU A 854 -9.68 22.99 -37.46
N CYS A 855 -9.29 23.97 -36.66
CA CYS A 855 -9.00 23.83 -35.24
C CYS A 855 -10.16 24.44 -34.43
N VAL A 856 -10.52 23.78 -33.35
CA VAL A 856 -11.49 24.25 -32.36
C VAL A 856 -10.82 24.19 -31.00
N PHE A 857 -10.87 25.30 -30.26
CA PHE A 857 -10.30 25.44 -28.94
C PHE A 857 -11.40 25.72 -27.91
N ASP A 858 -11.16 25.28 -26.69
CA ASP A 858 -12.00 25.53 -25.51
C ASP A 858 -13.45 25.01 -25.61
N SER A 859 -13.65 23.88 -26.30
CA SER A 859 -14.98 23.27 -26.37
C SER A 859 -15.36 22.59 -25.05
N ILE A 860 -16.58 22.84 -24.56
CA ILE A 860 -17.11 22.25 -23.32
C ILE A 860 -17.83 20.90 -23.53
N GLY A 861 -17.68 20.26 -24.69
CA GLY A 861 -18.25 18.93 -24.95
C GLY A 861 -19.78 18.87 -25.09
N MET A 862 -20.42 19.99 -25.46
CA MET A 862 -21.87 20.07 -25.68
C MET A 862 -22.19 20.50 -27.11
N GLY A 863 -23.30 19.98 -27.65
CA GLY A 863 -23.82 20.34 -28.98
C GLY A 863 -23.14 19.61 -30.15
N ASN A 864 -23.64 19.89 -31.36
CA ASN A 864 -23.13 19.35 -32.61
C ASN A 864 -22.63 20.48 -33.51
N LEU A 865 -21.64 20.20 -34.36
CA LEU A 865 -21.15 21.07 -35.42
C LEU A 865 -21.50 20.46 -36.78
N ASN A 866 -22.40 21.10 -37.51
CA ASN A 866 -22.67 20.79 -38.90
C ASN A 866 -21.59 21.44 -39.77
N ILE A 867 -21.01 20.65 -40.68
CA ILE A 867 -20.00 21.08 -41.63
C ILE A 867 -20.54 20.81 -43.04
N SER A 868 -20.70 21.86 -43.84
CA SER A 868 -21.19 21.77 -45.21
C SER A 868 -20.21 22.45 -46.17
N ILE A 869 -19.59 21.67 -47.04
CA ILE A 869 -18.62 22.17 -48.03
C ILE A 869 -19.20 21.91 -49.41
N SER A 870 -19.41 22.94 -50.22
CA SER A 870 -20.03 22.80 -51.55
C SER A 870 -19.32 23.63 -52.61
N LYS A 871 -19.06 23.01 -53.76
CA LYS A 871 -18.44 23.68 -54.91
C LYS A 871 -19.47 24.48 -55.69
N GLN A 872 -19.13 25.71 -56.07
CA GLN A 872 -19.94 26.50 -57.00
C GLN A 872 -19.77 25.97 -58.43
N ILE A 873 -20.89 25.77 -59.14
CA ILE A 873 -20.92 25.26 -60.53
C ILE A 873 -21.88 26.11 -61.37
N ASP A 874 -21.35 26.78 -62.41
CA ASP A 874 -22.16 27.44 -63.43
C ASP A 874 -22.74 26.40 -64.41
N SER A 875 -24.06 26.19 -64.37
CA SER A 875 -24.69 25.15 -65.21
C SER A 875 -24.84 25.58 -66.68
N LYS A 876 -24.27 24.81 -67.60
CA LYS A 876 -24.58 24.88 -69.05
C LYS A 876 -25.81 24.01 -69.34
N LYS A 877 -26.70 24.45 -70.22
CA LYS A 877 -27.96 23.73 -70.53
C LYS A 877 -27.96 23.11 -71.92
N PHE A 878 -28.61 21.95 -72.04
CA PHE A 878 -28.98 21.32 -73.32
C PHE A 878 -30.44 20.81 -73.27
N THR A 879 -30.97 20.34 -74.40
CA THR A 879 -32.39 19.98 -74.56
C THR A 879 -32.63 18.47 -74.39
N ILE A 880 -33.76 18.11 -73.78
CA ILE A 880 -34.33 16.75 -73.77
C ILE A 880 -35.84 16.82 -74.07
N TYR A 881 -36.41 15.77 -74.67
CA TYR A 881 -37.83 15.74 -75.10
C TYR A 881 -38.38 14.31 -75.11
N THR A 882 -39.70 14.12 -75.30
CA THR A 882 -40.34 12.80 -75.38
C THR A 882 -41.08 12.56 -76.71
N ASP A 883 -41.56 11.33 -76.93
CA ASP A 883 -42.26 10.90 -78.15
C ASP A 883 -43.56 11.67 -78.48
N SER A 884 -44.10 12.49 -77.58
CA SER A 884 -45.30 13.28 -77.87
C SER A 884 -44.98 14.42 -78.83
N SER A 885 -45.53 14.36 -80.05
CA SER A 885 -45.28 15.30 -81.17
C SER A 885 -45.85 16.72 -80.98
N SER A 886 -45.98 17.20 -79.74
CA SER A 886 -46.33 18.56 -79.39
C SER A 886 -45.51 19.02 -78.19
N VAL A 887 -44.68 20.05 -78.37
CA VAL A 887 -44.00 20.72 -77.26
C VAL A 887 -45.05 21.44 -76.41
N LYS A 888 -45.45 20.79 -75.32
CA LYS A 888 -46.23 21.38 -74.24
C LYS A 888 -45.46 21.12 -72.96
N GLU A 889 -45.05 22.18 -72.29
CA GLU A 889 -44.52 22.12 -70.93
C GLU A 889 -45.64 22.54 -69.94
N PRO A 890 -45.85 21.79 -68.84
CA PRO A 890 -45.26 20.49 -68.55
C PRO A 890 -45.83 19.38 -69.48
N ILE A 891 -45.04 18.33 -69.70
CA ILE A 891 -45.51 17.14 -70.42
C ILE A 891 -46.52 16.42 -69.55
N VAL A 892 -47.72 16.20 -70.09
CA VAL A 892 -48.81 15.54 -69.35
C VAL A 892 -48.74 14.02 -69.58
N MET A 893 -48.54 13.26 -68.51
CA MET A 893 -48.60 11.79 -68.49
C MET A 893 -49.82 11.31 -67.70
N THR A 894 -50.50 10.26 -68.15
CA THR A 894 -51.53 9.59 -67.35
C THR A 894 -50.88 8.66 -66.33
N GLN A 895 -51.41 8.61 -65.10
CA GLN A 895 -50.91 7.78 -64.02
C GLN A 895 -50.77 6.31 -64.45
N GLY A 896 -49.60 5.74 -64.16
CA GLY A 896 -49.20 4.40 -64.54
C GLY A 896 -48.61 4.25 -65.94
N PHE A 897 -48.67 5.25 -66.83
CA PHE A 897 -48.05 5.12 -68.15
C PHE A 897 -46.55 5.41 -68.13
N THR A 898 -45.85 4.89 -69.14
CA THR A 898 -44.41 5.13 -69.35
C THR A 898 -44.17 5.99 -70.58
N GLN A 899 -43.09 6.77 -70.59
CA GLN A 899 -42.67 7.56 -71.76
C GLN A 899 -41.15 7.64 -71.84
N ILE A 900 -40.59 7.73 -73.05
CA ILE A 900 -39.16 7.69 -73.31
C ILE A 900 -38.64 9.12 -73.56
N CYS A 901 -37.57 9.52 -72.85
CA CYS A 901 -36.87 10.79 -73.06
C CYS A 901 -35.68 10.65 -74.02
N TYR A 902 -35.60 11.52 -75.01
CA TYR A 902 -34.53 11.58 -76.01
C TYR A 902 -33.64 12.80 -75.77
N LEU A 903 -32.40 12.70 -76.23
CA LEU A 903 -31.42 13.79 -76.20
C LEU A 903 -31.66 14.72 -77.40
N GLY A 904 -31.63 16.02 -77.15
CA GLY A 904 -31.59 17.05 -78.20
C GLY A 904 -30.29 16.98 -79.01
N SER A 905 -30.29 17.61 -80.20
CA SER A 905 -29.10 17.70 -81.06
C SER A 905 -27.98 18.58 -80.48
N ASP A 906 -28.30 19.35 -79.43
CA ASP A 906 -27.42 20.20 -78.62
C ASP A 906 -26.80 19.45 -77.42
N ALA A 907 -27.18 18.20 -77.16
CA ALA A 907 -26.60 17.38 -76.11
C ALA A 907 -25.12 17.04 -76.42
N PRO A 908 -24.20 17.08 -75.44
CA PRO A 908 -22.77 16.82 -75.66
C PRO A 908 -22.43 15.52 -76.40
N ASN A 909 -23.22 14.46 -76.21
CA ASN A 909 -23.01 13.17 -76.87
C ASN A 909 -24.34 12.43 -77.10
N THR A 910 -24.92 12.56 -78.29
CA THR A 910 -26.22 11.92 -78.62
C THR A 910 -26.17 10.41 -78.82
N SER A 911 -24.99 9.76 -78.77
CA SER A 911 -24.84 8.34 -79.13
C SER A 911 -25.43 7.34 -78.12
N SER A 912 -25.58 7.73 -76.85
CA SER A 912 -26.15 6.84 -75.83
C SER A 912 -26.61 7.58 -74.57
N ARG A 913 -27.91 7.45 -74.26
CA ARG A 913 -28.57 7.93 -73.03
C ARG A 913 -28.05 7.31 -71.73
N TYR A 914 -27.55 6.07 -71.77
CA TYR A 914 -27.09 5.33 -70.59
C TYR A 914 -25.60 5.54 -70.29
N LYS A 915 -24.74 5.34 -71.30
CA LYS A 915 -23.28 5.43 -71.15
C LYS A 915 -22.82 6.80 -70.65
N TYR A 916 -23.32 7.89 -71.24
CA TYR A 916 -22.79 9.25 -71.06
C TYR A 916 -23.58 10.16 -70.11
N TYR A 917 -24.76 9.73 -69.64
CA TYR A 917 -25.62 10.55 -68.79
C TYR A 917 -26.11 9.81 -67.56
N ASN A 918 -26.35 10.56 -66.48
CA ASN A 918 -27.12 10.13 -65.32
C ASN A 918 -28.50 10.79 -65.37
N TRP A 919 -29.54 10.04 -64.97
CA TRP A 919 -30.94 10.47 -65.00
C TRP A 919 -31.50 10.45 -63.58
N TYR A 920 -32.19 11.53 -63.20
CA TYR A 920 -32.78 11.72 -61.88
C TYR A 920 -34.20 12.24 -62.00
N SER A 921 -35.06 11.95 -61.02
CA SER A 921 -36.35 12.63 -60.83
C SER A 921 -36.28 13.44 -59.54
N VAL A 922 -36.69 14.70 -59.59
CA VAL A 922 -36.73 15.58 -58.41
C VAL A 922 -37.76 15.09 -57.39
N ASN A 923 -38.86 14.50 -57.84
CA ASN A 923 -39.85 13.84 -56.99
C ASN A 923 -40.24 12.46 -57.55
N THR A 924 -39.63 11.43 -56.98
CA THR A 924 -39.84 10.01 -57.34
C THR A 924 -41.22 9.47 -56.99
N ASN A 925 -41.96 10.11 -56.09
CA ASN A 925 -43.33 9.72 -55.75
C ASN A 925 -44.33 10.08 -56.87
N VAL A 926 -44.04 11.13 -57.64
CA VAL A 926 -44.85 11.56 -58.81
C VAL A 926 -44.44 10.80 -60.06
N ALA A 927 -43.14 10.77 -60.39
CA ALA A 927 -42.62 9.96 -61.49
C ALA A 927 -41.19 9.51 -61.23
N ILE A 928 -40.85 8.29 -61.66
CA ILE A 928 -39.48 7.75 -61.63
C ILE A 928 -38.87 7.74 -63.04
N VAL A 929 -37.55 7.85 -63.12
CA VAL A 929 -36.81 7.71 -64.39
C VAL A 929 -35.75 6.61 -64.26
N SER A 930 -35.63 5.79 -65.30
CA SER A 930 -34.60 4.74 -65.39
C SER A 930 -33.27 5.29 -65.92
N ASN A 931 -32.18 4.55 -65.72
CA ASN A 931 -30.85 4.87 -66.25
C ASN A 931 -30.80 4.98 -67.79
N TYR A 932 -31.83 4.54 -68.51
CA TYR A 932 -31.96 4.70 -69.95
C TYR A 932 -32.71 5.96 -70.37
N GLY A 933 -33.29 6.72 -69.44
CA GLY A 933 -34.15 7.87 -69.71
C GLY A 933 -35.61 7.50 -70.00
N THR A 934 -36.11 6.35 -69.53
CA THR A 934 -37.55 6.02 -69.58
C THR A 934 -38.21 6.45 -68.26
N ILE A 935 -39.22 7.31 -68.35
CA ILE A 935 -40.06 7.81 -67.24
C ILE A 935 -41.22 6.83 -67.01
N THR A 936 -41.59 6.60 -65.75
CA THR A 936 -42.86 5.99 -65.34
C THR A 936 -43.63 6.96 -64.46
N ALA A 937 -44.87 7.28 -64.82
CA ALA A 937 -45.77 8.08 -63.99
C ALA A 937 -46.29 7.22 -62.82
N VAL A 938 -45.98 7.63 -61.60
CA VAL A 938 -46.27 6.86 -60.36
C VAL A 938 -47.55 7.37 -59.71
N ASP A 939 -47.64 8.68 -59.43
CA ASP A 939 -48.78 9.28 -58.76
C ASP A 939 -49.06 10.72 -59.23
N ILE A 940 -50.28 11.21 -58.98
CA ILE A 940 -50.77 12.50 -59.45
C ILE A 940 -49.96 13.65 -58.85
N GLY A 941 -49.42 14.52 -59.70
CA GLY A 941 -48.60 15.65 -59.26
C GLY A 941 -47.73 16.24 -60.37
N GLU A 942 -46.77 17.07 -59.98
CA GLU A 942 -45.78 17.66 -60.88
C GLU A 942 -44.36 17.35 -60.38
N THR A 943 -43.43 17.08 -61.30
CA THR A 943 -42.02 16.75 -61.01
C THR A 943 -41.14 17.11 -62.20
N THR A 944 -39.85 17.32 -61.95
CA THR A 944 -38.85 17.56 -63.00
C THR A 944 -37.93 16.35 -63.13
N ILE A 945 -37.70 15.90 -64.36
CA ILE A 945 -36.66 14.93 -64.70
C ILE A 945 -35.39 15.69 -65.07
N GLN A 946 -34.25 15.29 -64.51
CA GLN A 946 -32.94 15.87 -64.77
C GLN A 946 -32.03 14.86 -65.48
N CYS A 947 -31.26 15.34 -66.47
CA CYS A 947 -30.27 14.56 -67.22
C CYS A 947 -28.92 15.28 -67.13
N VAL A 948 -27.91 14.64 -66.54
CA VAL A 948 -26.59 15.23 -66.24
C VAL A 948 -25.52 14.52 -67.08
N TYR A 949 -24.67 15.28 -67.78
CA TYR A 949 -23.57 14.71 -68.55
C TYR A 949 -22.44 14.22 -67.63
N LYS A 950 -21.98 12.98 -67.79
CA LYS A 950 -21.02 12.35 -66.87
C LYS A 950 -19.59 12.90 -66.96
N GLU A 951 -19.17 13.37 -68.13
CA GLU A 951 -17.80 13.87 -68.33
C GLU A 951 -17.65 15.36 -67.95
N ASP A 952 -18.76 16.11 -67.89
CA ASP A 952 -18.83 17.47 -67.34
C ASP A 952 -20.19 17.65 -66.63
N PRO A 953 -20.27 17.40 -65.31
CA PRO A 953 -21.50 17.52 -64.53
C PRO A 953 -22.12 18.93 -64.50
N SER A 954 -21.41 19.96 -64.96
CA SER A 954 -21.99 21.30 -65.15
C SER A 954 -22.99 21.34 -66.32
N ILE A 955 -22.96 20.35 -67.23
CA ILE A 955 -23.85 20.28 -68.39
C ILE A 955 -25.10 19.45 -68.07
N ILE A 956 -26.24 20.13 -67.92
CA ILE A 956 -27.51 19.55 -67.48
C ILE A 956 -28.67 19.84 -68.43
N ALA A 957 -29.67 18.98 -68.45
CA ALA A 957 -30.97 19.20 -69.07
C ALA A 957 -32.10 18.86 -68.09
N THR A 958 -33.23 19.55 -68.22
CA THR A 958 -34.39 19.42 -67.33
C THR A 958 -35.67 19.28 -68.13
N LEU A 959 -36.65 18.52 -67.62
CA LEU A 959 -37.93 18.30 -68.27
C LEU A 959 -39.06 18.20 -67.25
N ASP A 960 -40.04 19.09 -67.32
CA ASP A 960 -41.15 19.12 -66.37
C ASP A 960 -42.30 18.20 -66.80
N ILE A 961 -42.72 17.35 -65.88
CA ILE A 961 -43.74 16.31 -66.05
C ILE A 961 -44.91 16.60 -65.11
N LYS A 962 -46.14 16.53 -65.65
CA LYS A 962 -47.39 16.58 -64.90
C LYS A 962 -48.12 15.25 -65.03
N VAL A 963 -48.30 14.54 -63.93
CA VAL A 963 -49.06 13.29 -63.88
C VAL A 963 -50.52 13.58 -63.55
N VAL A 964 -51.43 13.03 -64.36
CA VAL A 964 -52.89 13.17 -64.19
C VAL A 964 -53.58 11.81 -64.01
N GLU A 965 -54.72 11.81 -63.33
CA GLU A 965 -55.53 10.62 -63.04
C GLU A 965 -55.98 9.88 -64.31
N ASP A 966 -55.99 8.54 -64.27
CA ASP A 966 -56.73 7.73 -65.25
C ASP A 966 -58.20 7.64 -64.83
N THR A 967 -59.07 8.30 -65.58
CA THR A 967 -60.51 8.35 -65.30
C THR A 967 -61.29 7.15 -65.87
N SER A 968 -60.61 6.15 -66.44
CA SER A 968 -61.25 4.90 -66.87
C SER A 968 -61.78 4.10 -65.69
N THR A 969 -63.07 3.76 -65.72
CA THR A 969 -63.72 2.83 -64.76
C THR A 969 -63.81 1.39 -65.27
N ILE A 970 -63.31 1.13 -66.49
CA ILE A 970 -63.35 -0.18 -67.13
C ILE A 970 -62.05 -0.92 -66.80
N LYS A 971 -62.16 -2.13 -66.22
CA LYS A 971 -61.02 -3.04 -66.08
C LYS A 971 -60.55 -3.52 -67.46
N VAL A 972 -59.31 -3.21 -67.79
CA VAL A 972 -58.64 -3.66 -69.01
C VAL A 972 -57.93 -4.98 -68.71
N ARG A 973 -58.44 -6.06 -69.29
CA ARG A 973 -57.76 -7.36 -69.25
C ARG A 973 -56.66 -7.41 -70.30
N LEU A 974 -55.42 -7.38 -69.84
CA LEU A 974 -54.23 -7.44 -70.68
C LEU A 974 -54.00 -8.84 -71.25
N LYS A 975 -53.42 -8.90 -72.45
CA LYS A 975 -52.89 -10.15 -73.00
C LYS A 975 -51.64 -10.59 -72.22
N TYR A 976 -51.38 -11.89 -72.30
CA TYR A 976 -50.21 -12.51 -71.72
C TYR A 976 -49.80 -13.73 -72.55
N GLY A 977 -48.58 -14.20 -72.33
CA GLY A 977 -48.04 -15.44 -72.87
C GLY A 977 -47.11 -16.11 -71.87
N PHE A 978 -46.45 -17.17 -72.33
CA PHE A 978 -45.47 -17.93 -71.56
C PHE A 978 -44.23 -18.22 -72.42
N ASP A 979 -43.14 -18.61 -71.78
CA ASP A 979 -41.90 -19.07 -72.42
C ASP A 979 -42.11 -20.33 -73.27
N ILE A 980 -41.47 -20.39 -74.45
CA ILE A 980 -41.60 -21.47 -75.44
C ILE A 980 -40.22 -21.99 -75.85
N ARG A 981 -40.11 -23.31 -76.10
CA ARG A 981 -38.94 -23.96 -76.70
C ARG A 981 -38.87 -23.75 -78.23
N GLU A 982 -37.66 -23.83 -78.80
CA GLU A 982 -37.46 -23.73 -80.27
C GLU A 982 -38.20 -24.79 -81.10
N ASP A 983 -38.60 -25.93 -80.50
CA ASP A 983 -39.31 -27.02 -81.19
C ASP A 983 -40.85 -26.84 -81.29
N GLY A 984 -41.40 -25.78 -80.69
CA GLY A 984 -42.83 -25.47 -80.72
C GLY A 984 -43.71 -26.35 -79.84
N THR A 985 -43.15 -27.17 -78.94
CA THR A 985 -43.93 -28.01 -78.01
C THR A 985 -44.15 -27.34 -76.65
N ILE A 986 -45.35 -27.50 -76.09
CA ILE A 986 -45.75 -26.95 -74.79
C ILE A 986 -45.77 -28.07 -73.74
N SER A 987 -44.60 -28.46 -73.20
CA SER A 987 -44.50 -29.35 -72.02
C SER A 987 -43.21 -29.09 -71.20
N GLY A 988 -43.12 -29.67 -70.00
CA GLY A 988 -42.22 -29.21 -68.93
C GLY A 988 -40.70 -29.45 -69.11
N THR A 989 -39.93 -28.69 -68.31
CA THR A 989 -38.46 -28.55 -68.05
C THR A 989 -37.72 -27.41 -68.76
N GLU A 990 -37.07 -26.58 -67.94
CA GLU A 990 -35.94 -25.66 -68.19
C GLU A 990 -36.02 -24.66 -69.37
N VAL A 991 -35.90 -23.38 -69.04
CA VAL A 991 -35.35 -22.34 -69.93
C VAL A 991 -34.39 -21.46 -69.13
N THR A 992 -33.10 -21.53 -69.48
CA THR A 992 -32.12 -20.50 -69.14
C THR A 992 -31.90 -19.60 -70.36
N SER A 993 -31.97 -18.29 -70.15
CA SER A 993 -31.41 -17.23 -71.02
C SER A 993 -31.52 -17.39 -72.54
N GLY A 994 -32.54 -16.75 -73.14
CA GLY A 994 -32.43 -16.17 -74.49
C GLY A 994 -33.51 -16.57 -75.50
N LEU A 995 -34.13 -15.55 -76.11
CA LEU A 995 -34.75 -15.59 -77.45
C LEU A 995 -35.80 -16.70 -77.72
N GLY A 996 -36.69 -16.96 -76.76
CA GLY A 996 -37.97 -17.64 -77.06
C GLY A 996 -38.95 -16.70 -77.76
N ASN A 997 -39.55 -17.11 -78.88
CA ASN A 997 -40.60 -16.33 -79.54
C ASN A 997 -41.88 -16.33 -78.68
N VAL A 998 -42.46 -15.16 -78.46
CA VAL A 998 -43.75 -15.03 -77.78
C VAL A 998 -44.87 -15.39 -78.75
N ILE A 999 -45.65 -16.44 -78.44
CA ILE A 999 -46.97 -16.61 -79.05
C ILE A 999 -47.97 -15.78 -78.25
N GLU A 1000 -48.46 -14.73 -78.88
CA GLU A 1000 -49.60 -13.96 -78.41
C GLU A 1000 -50.85 -14.83 -78.51
N VAL A 1001 -51.34 -15.39 -77.39
CA VAL A 1001 -52.50 -16.29 -77.44
C VAL A 1001 -53.78 -15.48 -77.47
N ALA A 1002 -54.41 -15.43 -78.65
CA ALA A 1002 -55.67 -14.74 -78.86
C ALA A 1002 -56.80 -15.34 -77.99
N GLN A 1003 -57.26 -14.55 -77.03
CA GLN A 1003 -58.34 -14.83 -76.06
C GLN A 1003 -58.07 -15.95 -75.03
N PHE A 1004 -57.49 -15.53 -73.89
CA PHE A 1004 -57.62 -16.15 -72.55
C PHE A 1004 -57.69 -17.70 -72.51
N PRO A 1005 -56.63 -18.41 -72.96
CA PRO A 1005 -56.58 -19.86 -72.88
C PRO A 1005 -56.47 -20.34 -71.43
N ASP A 1006 -57.03 -21.52 -71.14
CA ASP A 1006 -56.64 -22.30 -69.97
C ASP A 1006 -55.23 -22.88 -70.19
N VAL A 1007 -54.35 -22.80 -69.18
CA VAL A 1007 -52.92 -23.15 -69.29
C VAL A 1007 -52.59 -24.37 -68.43
N THR A 1008 -51.95 -25.40 -68.99
CA THR A 1008 -51.50 -26.57 -68.22
C THR A 1008 -50.03 -26.44 -67.79
N ILE A 1009 -49.74 -26.70 -66.51
CA ILE A 1009 -48.37 -26.86 -65.99
C ILE A 1009 -48.28 -28.14 -65.17
N HIS A 1010 -47.18 -28.89 -65.26
CA HIS A 1010 -47.01 -30.09 -64.42
C HIS A 1010 -46.55 -29.72 -63.01
N LYS A 1011 -47.00 -30.47 -62.00
CA LYS A 1011 -46.57 -30.31 -60.62
C LYS A 1011 -45.05 -30.39 -60.46
N GLY A 1012 -44.47 -29.40 -59.78
CA GLY A 1012 -43.03 -29.22 -59.57
C GLY A 1012 -42.33 -28.35 -60.61
N TYR A 1013 -42.94 -28.13 -61.79
CA TYR A 1013 -42.34 -27.39 -62.90
C TYR A 1013 -42.65 -25.90 -62.86
N THR A 1014 -41.76 -25.09 -63.44
CA THR A 1014 -41.90 -23.64 -63.54
C THR A 1014 -42.23 -23.14 -64.95
N ARG A 1015 -42.85 -21.96 -65.00
CA ARG A 1015 -43.12 -21.15 -66.21
C ARG A 1015 -42.94 -19.68 -65.91
N LEU A 1016 -42.57 -18.88 -66.90
CA LEU A 1016 -42.43 -17.43 -66.80
C LEU A 1016 -43.54 -16.71 -67.57
N ILE A 1017 -44.30 -15.87 -66.87
CA ILE A 1017 -45.31 -15.03 -67.51
C ILE A 1017 -44.61 -13.97 -68.38
N CYS A 1018 -45.08 -13.83 -69.62
CA CYS A 1018 -44.74 -12.72 -70.52
C CYS A 1018 -45.97 -11.82 -70.67
N LEU A 1019 -45.77 -10.50 -70.63
CA LEU A 1019 -46.84 -9.52 -70.85
C LEU A 1019 -47.06 -9.28 -72.35
N GLY A 1020 -48.31 -9.01 -72.73
CA GLY A 1020 -48.67 -8.64 -74.10
C GLY A 1020 -48.18 -7.25 -74.52
N ASP A 1021 -48.31 -6.96 -75.82
CA ASP A 1021 -48.03 -5.66 -76.43
C ASP A 1021 -48.99 -4.55 -75.97
N ASP A 1022 -50.13 -4.93 -75.39
CA ASP A 1022 -51.15 -4.07 -74.81
C ASP A 1022 -50.86 -3.64 -73.35
N SER A 1023 -49.78 -4.15 -72.74
CA SER A 1023 -49.39 -3.79 -71.38
C SER A 1023 -48.85 -2.35 -71.28
N PRO A 1024 -49.29 -1.53 -70.29
CA PRO A 1024 -48.77 -0.17 -70.08
C PRO A 1024 -47.29 -0.15 -69.62
N ASN A 1025 -46.74 -1.31 -69.25
CA ASN A 1025 -45.34 -1.48 -68.88
C ASN A 1025 -44.86 -2.88 -69.29
N SER A 1026 -43.72 -2.98 -69.95
CA SER A 1026 -43.12 -4.26 -70.36
C SER A 1026 -42.43 -5.01 -69.21
N SER A 1027 -42.23 -4.38 -68.05
CA SER A 1027 -41.63 -5.03 -66.88
C SER A 1027 -42.65 -5.84 -66.08
N ILE A 1028 -42.42 -7.15 -66.01
CA ILE A 1028 -43.23 -8.09 -65.20
C ILE A 1028 -43.29 -7.71 -63.72
N GLN A 1029 -42.25 -7.03 -63.21
CA GLN A 1029 -42.15 -6.57 -61.82
C GLN A 1029 -43.00 -5.33 -61.53
N ALA A 1030 -43.51 -4.64 -62.55
CA ALA A 1030 -44.44 -3.53 -62.40
C ALA A 1030 -45.87 -4.01 -62.06
N PHE A 1031 -46.08 -5.33 -61.99
CA PHE A 1031 -47.32 -5.96 -61.56
C PHE A 1031 -47.16 -6.62 -60.18
N THR A 1032 -48.24 -6.64 -59.41
CA THR A 1032 -48.37 -7.44 -58.19
C THR A 1032 -49.10 -8.72 -58.56
N TRP A 1033 -48.40 -9.84 -58.45
CA TRP A 1033 -48.91 -11.17 -58.81
C TRP A 1033 -49.45 -11.89 -57.58
N THR A 1034 -50.67 -12.42 -57.69
CA THR A 1034 -51.31 -13.25 -56.67
C THR A 1034 -51.91 -14.51 -57.29
N ALA A 1035 -51.68 -15.65 -56.66
CA ALA A 1035 -52.44 -16.86 -56.90
C ALA A 1035 -53.64 -16.88 -55.95
N TYR A 1036 -54.83 -17.17 -56.46
CA TYR A 1036 -56.03 -17.37 -55.64
C TYR A 1036 -56.92 -18.45 -56.27
N GLN A 1037 -57.74 -19.08 -55.45
CA GLN A 1037 -58.69 -20.11 -55.89
C GLN A 1037 -60.05 -19.45 -56.18
N GLU A 1038 -60.59 -19.68 -57.38
CA GLU A 1038 -61.98 -19.40 -57.69
C GLU A 1038 -62.90 -20.53 -57.17
N GLU A 1039 -64.22 -20.31 -57.16
CA GLU A 1039 -65.16 -21.29 -56.64
C GLU A 1039 -65.16 -22.58 -57.48
N GLY A 1040 -64.55 -23.63 -56.95
CA GLY A 1040 -64.34 -24.91 -57.65
C GLY A 1040 -62.88 -25.22 -57.99
N ASP A 1041 -61.96 -24.28 -57.80
CA ASP A 1041 -60.51 -24.51 -57.94
C ASP A 1041 -59.99 -25.41 -56.79
N ASN A 1042 -59.13 -26.36 -57.14
CA ASN A 1042 -58.59 -27.38 -56.22
C ASN A 1042 -57.07 -27.60 -56.33
N GLY A 1043 -56.41 -26.93 -57.28
CA GLY A 1043 -54.97 -26.89 -57.43
C GLY A 1043 -54.33 -25.76 -56.63
N MET A 1044 -53.00 -25.72 -56.63
CA MET A 1044 -52.22 -24.64 -56.04
C MET A 1044 -50.97 -24.36 -56.87
N VAL A 1045 -50.62 -23.08 -56.95
CA VAL A 1045 -49.36 -22.58 -57.49
C VAL A 1045 -48.72 -21.59 -56.55
N THR A 1046 -47.41 -21.44 -56.63
CA THR A 1046 -46.71 -20.22 -56.17
C THR A 1046 -46.44 -19.32 -57.36
N VAL A 1047 -46.47 -18.00 -57.15
CA VAL A 1047 -46.06 -16.99 -58.15
C VAL A 1047 -45.11 -15.99 -57.51
N SER A 1048 -43.99 -15.71 -58.18
CA SER A 1048 -42.97 -14.76 -57.70
C SER A 1048 -43.23 -13.33 -58.19
N SER A 1049 -42.57 -12.36 -57.56
CA SER A 1049 -42.55 -10.95 -58.02
C SER A 1049 -41.92 -10.75 -59.40
N PHE A 1050 -41.25 -11.77 -59.95
CA PHE A 1050 -40.72 -11.82 -61.30
C PHE A 1050 -41.64 -12.57 -62.29
N GLY A 1051 -42.88 -12.91 -61.89
CA GLY A 1051 -43.84 -13.60 -62.75
C GLY A 1051 -43.50 -15.08 -63.03
N THR A 1052 -42.60 -15.69 -62.26
CA THR A 1052 -42.37 -17.15 -62.33
C THR A 1052 -43.46 -17.87 -61.54
N ILE A 1053 -44.18 -18.79 -62.18
CA ILE A 1053 -45.22 -19.64 -61.59
C ILE A 1053 -44.66 -21.06 -61.37
N GLN A 1054 -44.98 -21.73 -60.27
CA GLN A 1054 -44.68 -23.15 -60.03
C GLN A 1054 -45.91 -23.92 -59.56
N GLY A 1055 -46.21 -25.06 -60.18
CA GLY A 1055 -47.29 -25.98 -59.76
C GLY A 1055 -46.95 -26.75 -58.49
N THR A 1056 -47.80 -26.69 -57.45
CA THR A 1056 -47.55 -27.36 -56.15
C THR A 1056 -48.61 -28.41 -55.79
N VAL A 1057 -49.88 -28.20 -56.17
CA VAL A 1057 -50.97 -29.17 -56.00
C VAL A 1057 -51.75 -29.27 -57.30
N SER A 1058 -51.98 -30.50 -57.78
CA SER A 1058 -52.71 -30.79 -59.02
C SER A 1058 -54.18 -30.38 -58.91
N GLY A 1059 -54.73 -29.79 -59.96
CA GLY A 1059 -56.06 -29.18 -59.98
C GLY A 1059 -56.08 -27.78 -60.62
N TRP A 1060 -57.25 -27.16 -60.69
CA TRP A 1060 -57.41 -25.80 -61.23
C TRP A 1060 -57.04 -24.73 -60.21
N VAL A 1061 -56.43 -23.63 -60.65
CA VAL A 1061 -56.11 -22.43 -59.86
C VAL A 1061 -55.94 -21.20 -60.77
N THR A 1062 -56.25 -20.00 -60.26
CA THR A 1062 -56.12 -18.76 -61.02
C THR A 1062 -54.96 -17.89 -60.52
N VAL A 1063 -54.19 -17.31 -61.44
CA VAL A 1063 -53.14 -16.32 -61.17
C VAL A 1063 -53.52 -14.99 -61.77
N LYS A 1064 -53.47 -13.94 -60.95
CA LYS A 1064 -53.79 -12.57 -61.34
C LYS A 1064 -52.59 -11.65 -61.16
N GLY A 1065 -52.31 -10.82 -62.15
CA GLY A 1065 -51.40 -9.68 -62.05
C GLY A 1065 -52.18 -8.38 -62.03
N VAL A 1066 -52.05 -7.56 -61.00
CA VAL A 1066 -52.59 -6.19 -60.98
C VAL A 1066 -51.44 -5.22 -61.22
N TYR A 1067 -51.60 -4.31 -62.18
CA TYR A 1067 -50.58 -3.30 -62.45
C TYR A 1067 -50.45 -2.32 -61.27
N LYS A 1068 -49.25 -2.18 -60.72
CA LYS A 1068 -49.01 -1.47 -59.44
C LYS A 1068 -49.38 -0.01 -59.47
N TYR A 1069 -49.13 0.65 -60.60
CA TYR A 1069 -49.28 2.08 -60.76
C TYR A 1069 -50.66 2.49 -61.29
N ASN A 1070 -51.48 1.54 -61.74
CA ASN A 1070 -52.87 1.77 -62.12
C ASN A 1070 -53.64 0.45 -62.07
N SER A 1071 -54.47 0.27 -61.03
CA SER A 1071 -55.15 -1.00 -60.75
C SER A 1071 -56.19 -1.41 -61.80
N ASN A 1072 -56.49 -0.57 -62.80
CA ASN A 1072 -57.45 -0.91 -63.86
C ASN A 1072 -56.89 -1.86 -64.91
N TYR A 1073 -55.57 -2.00 -65.00
CA TYR A 1073 -54.90 -2.92 -65.91
C TYR A 1073 -54.55 -4.20 -65.16
N GLU A 1074 -55.12 -5.32 -65.60
CA GLU A 1074 -54.99 -6.60 -64.93
C GLU A 1074 -54.83 -7.78 -65.90
N VAL A 1075 -53.98 -8.73 -65.53
CA VAL A 1075 -53.77 -10.01 -66.22
C VAL A 1075 -54.48 -11.09 -65.41
N TYR A 1076 -55.21 -11.99 -66.08
CA TYR A 1076 -55.82 -13.18 -65.46
C TYR A 1076 -55.45 -14.44 -66.24
N ILE A 1077 -54.82 -15.38 -65.55
CA ILE A 1077 -54.36 -16.65 -66.11
C ILE A 1077 -55.02 -17.78 -65.34
N ARG A 1078 -55.79 -18.62 -66.03
CA ARG A 1078 -56.40 -19.81 -65.44
C ARG A 1078 -55.52 -21.02 -65.74
N ILE A 1079 -55.14 -21.74 -64.69
CA ILE A 1079 -54.08 -22.76 -64.75
C ILE A 1079 -54.62 -24.09 -64.24
N TYR A 1080 -54.43 -25.15 -65.03
CA TYR A 1080 -54.53 -26.52 -64.57
C TYR A 1080 -53.15 -27.04 -64.20
N VAL A 1081 -52.96 -27.39 -62.93
CA VAL A 1081 -51.77 -28.11 -62.49
C VAL A 1081 -52.04 -29.61 -62.69
N GLU A 1082 -51.23 -30.27 -63.52
CA GLU A 1082 -51.25 -31.72 -63.73
C GLU A 1082 -50.33 -32.44 -62.73
#